data_AF-A0A817LPJ7-F1
#
_entry.id   AF-A0A817LPJ7-F1
#
_cell.length_a   1.000
_cell.length_b   1.000
_cell.length_c   1.000
_cell.angle_alpha   90.00
_cell.angle_beta   90.00
_cell.angle_gamma   90.00
#
_symmetry.space_group_name_H-M   'P 1'
#
loop_
_entity.id
_entity.type
_entity.pdbx_description
1 polymer ?
#
loop_
_entity_poly.entity_id
_entity_poly.type
_entity_poly.pdbx_seq_one_letter_code
_entity_poly.pdbx_strand_id
1 'polypeptide(L)'
;MPNNETNWTTVSGKTKAKSTTSSTKPSGIPVMPKAEVKTIKLSDSAFSSMKERIVDENDENQPGEVKTQKPISSIEKNPSVKMTKPNKPSSNILTLKQALQNINVDKLKQLYKSSKDNTSLWVEKICYWFIEQFKDVTSSLNDPTFSKEANPDYPLNTLPTSVKEYLNEIFDMQSKLKAITLCRNGILNPNADIHGITGYQVLLQYFLRNLDERPNDSFLDEVDDLSILLKRYPSDKVLRLLWAYSQVLYEHPGLALDIWLRLMFPFIENRTYNQLIVENLTQLTTRNAKNKKFLPSNEVFPLESYIKLLDFVDQPNPALTRDMRTTLSKNAAILSDLFLNNTKNLSQHSKEYFKVLFPVIHTAKQRSSKSQSLLDRMIVACFTDKSILKTWLLYHEKYPQSSLDLLSLLQTNETTIPGLSTSKEFRSIVQQFRTISNEIINNEENDNIEHNEFLQSNPYQFDLSLLSPICKTINCSKKNWAALATNEKYLLIYQESYLCLIDREFTIIKKTLWSFGEIWDMFWSSALERFFVINEKNVFLIDEDKMSIESIQKITTKHKWCCGTCSDKSLFLATYRRGSSIVEFNLLPSIEFVKQWKPSDTCSKDEGIHDMIYNDEKLFLIIENQLEKTVRVELRSSKILDCLWSLQLDSADNQKVQIRCCIFNYDEWIAVYHDLSRLIHITKDGKLKASSTYTPAPHFASTFGLNLFVIATSNSINLHKIQL
;
A
#
# COMPACT_ATOMS: atom_id res chain seq x y z
N MET A 1 5.09 -75.99 -15.89
CA MET A 1 3.66 -76.10 -16.26
C MET A 1 3.14 -74.70 -16.52
N PRO A 2 2.41 -74.49 -17.62
CA PRO A 2 2.94 -73.60 -18.66
C PRO A 2 2.03 -72.40 -18.97
N ASN A 3 2.64 -71.36 -19.58
CA ASN A 3 2.23 -70.66 -20.82
C ASN A 3 0.83 -70.00 -20.89
N ASN A 4 0.56 -68.87 -21.54
CA ASN A 4 1.20 -68.04 -22.57
C ASN A 4 0.44 -66.69 -22.56
N GLU A 5 1.08 -65.53 -22.70
CA GLU A 5 1.39 -64.85 -23.96
C GLU A 5 0.17 -64.45 -24.84
N THR A 6 0.01 -63.11 -24.95
CA THR A 6 -0.23 -62.30 -26.17
C THR A 6 -1.40 -62.64 -27.12
N ASN A 7 -2.27 -61.66 -27.41
CA ASN A 7 -2.14 -60.78 -28.59
C ASN A 7 -3.41 -59.97 -28.91
N TRP A 8 -3.14 -58.81 -29.51
CA TRP A 8 -4.05 -57.94 -30.23
C TRP A 8 -4.74 -58.61 -31.42
N THR A 9 -5.96 -58.19 -31.74
CA THR A 9 -6.37 -57.90 -33.13
C THR A 9 -7.61 -56.99 -33.18
N THR A 10 -7.48 -55.91 -33.94
CA THR A 10 -8.55 -55.05 -34.44
C THR A 10 -9.22 -55.73 -35.64
N VAL A 11 -10.56 -55.73 -35.74
CA VAL A 11 -11.23 -55.87 -37.04
C VAL A 11 -12.40 -54.88 -37.13
N SER A 12 -12.29 -54.07 -38.18
CA SER A 12 -13.26 -53.15 -38.74
C SER A 12 -14.55 -53.82 -39.23
N GLY A 13 -15.69 -53.16 -39.01
CA GLY A 13 -16.94 -53.46 -39.70
C GLY A 13 -17.77 -52.19 -39.92
N LYS A 14 -17.64 -51.59 -41.10
CA LYS A 14 -18.53 -50.52 -41.61
C LYS A 14 -19.84 -51.15 -42.11
N THR A 15 -20.99 -50.60 -41.70
CA THR A 15 -22.16 -50.56 -42.59
C THR A 15 -23.00 -49.31 -42.35
N LYS A 16 -23.46 -48.75 -43.46
CA LYS A 16 -24.02 -47.41 -43.69
C LYS A 16 -25.54 -47.35 -43.43
N ALA A 17 -26.00 -46.15 -43.07
CA ALA A 17 -27.23 -45.44 -43.49
C ALA A 17 -28.59 -46.09 -43.09
N LYS A 18 -29.67 -45.37 -42.76
CA LYS A 18 -30.13 -44.03 -43.17
C LYS A 18 -31.31 -43.59 -42.26
N SER A 19 -31.35 -42.30 -41.97
CA SER A 19 -32.49 -41.40 -41.67
C SER A 19 -33.86 -41.94 -41.23
N THR A 20 -34.37 -41.39 -40.12
CA THR A 20 -35.66 -40.68 -40.10
C THR A 20 -35.73 -39.70 -38.92
N THR A 21 -36.07 -38.46 -39.25
CA THR A 21 -36.40 -37.34 -38.36
C THR A 21 -37.80 -37.49 -37.77
N SER A 22 -37.98 -37.24 -36.47
CA SER A 22 -39.09 -36.43 -35.96
C SER A 22 -38.85 -35.99 -34.51
N SER A 23 -39.30 -34.76 -34.26
CA SER A 23 -39.21 -33.97 -33.03
C SER A 23 -40.30 -34.31 -32.02
N THR A 24 -39.97 -34.40 -30.73
CA THR A 24 -40.94 -34.19 -29.64
C THR A 24 -40.26 -33.73 -28.35
N LYS A 25 -40.81 -32.67 -27.74
CA LYS A 25 -40.51 -32.12 -26.41
C LYS A 25 -40.74 -33.17 -25.30
N PRO A 26 -40.22 -32.91 -24.08
CA PRO A 26 -41.08 -33.10 -22.91
C PRO A 26 -41.04 -31.95 -21.89
N SER A 27 -42.21 -31.64 -21.36
CA SER A 27 -42.49 -30.90 -20.13
C SER A 27 -42.46 -31.84 -18.91
N GLY A 28 -42.09 -31.32 -17.73
CA GLY A 28 -42.41 -31.98 -16.45
C GLY A 28 -41.49 -31.59 -15.30
N ILE A 29 -41.92 -30.61 -14.50
CA ILE A 29 -41.30 -30.08 -13.27
C ILE A 29 -41.65 -31.01 -12.08
N PRO A 30 -40.84 -31.05 -10.99
CA PRO A 30 -41.28 -30.39 -9.75
C PRO A 30 -40.19 -29.53 -9.07
N VAL A 31 -40.62 -28.41 -8.50
CA VAL A 31 -39.83 -27.38 -7.81
C VAL A 31 -40.30 -27.27 -6.35
N MET A 32 -39.35 -26.85 -5.48
CA MET A 32 -39.43 -26.31 -4.09
C MET A 32 -39.11 -27.28 -2.93
N PRO A 33 -38.51 -26.80 -1.82
CA PRO A 33 -38.47 -25.40 -1.36
C PRO A 33 -37.10 -24.77 -1.07
N LYS A 34 -37.05 -23.44 -1.24
CA LYS A 34 -35.99 -22.53 -0.81
C LYS A 34 -36.16 -22.24 0.68
N ALA A 35 -35.08 -22.35 1.46
CA ALA A 35 -34.98 -21.80 2.80
C ALA A 35 -34.41 -20.37 2.74
N GLU A 36 -35.04 -19.46 3.48
CA GLU A 36 -34.67 -18.06 3.65
C GLU A 36 -33.32 -17.92 4.37
N VAL A 37 -32.43 -17.09 3.82
CA VAL A 37 -31.23 -16.63 4.53
C VAL A 37 -31.47 -15.18 4.94
N LYS A 38 -31.60 -14.96 6.25
CA LYS A 38 -31.64 -13.63 6.87
C LYS A 38 -30.31 -12.91 6.67
N THR A 39 -30.34 -11.78 5.98
CA THR A 39 -29.22 -10.84 5.87
C THR A 39 -29.05 -10.08 7.20
N ILE A 40 -27.90 -10.22 7.83
CA ILE A 40 -27.50 -9.46 9.03
C ILE A 40 -27.01 -8.09 8.55
N LYS A 41 -27.74 -7.02 8.92
CA LYS A 41 -27.30 -5.62 8.79
C LYS A 41 -26.31 -5.29 9.93
N LEU A 42 -25.16 -4.72 9.61
CA LEU A 42 -24.22 -4.17 10.58
C LEU A 42 -23.76 -2.77 10.14
N SER A 43 -23.92 -1.82 11.08
CA SER A 43 -23.44 -0.41 11.10
C SER A 43 -24.26 0.72 10.43
N ASP A 44 -25.57 0.81 10.71
CA ASP A 44 -26.41 2.02 10.44
C ASP A 44 -26.67 2.90 11.70
N SER A 45 -26.10 2.52 12.86
CA SER A 45 -26.56 3.00 14.17
C SER A 45 -26.00 4.36 14.63
N ALA A 46 -24.87 4.85 14.10
CA ALA A 46 -24.31 6.13 14.57
C ALA A 46 -24.80 7.34 13.74
N PHE A 47 -25.10 7.11 12.46
CA PHE A 47 -25.43 8.18 11.50
C PHE A 47 -26.93 8.50 11.48
N SER A 48 -27.79 7.49 11.66
CA SER A 48 -29.26 7.68 11.72
C SER A 48 -29.67 8.33 13.04
N SER A 49 -29.07 7.92 14.15
CA SER A 49 -29.40 8.42 15.50
C SER A 49 -29.03 9.87 15.75
N MET A 50 -28.24 10.52 14.88
CA MET A 50 -27.90 11.94 15.00
C MET A 50 -28.76 12.82 14.09
N LYS A 51 -29.24 12.29 12.95
CA LYS A 51 -30.25 12.94 12.11
C LYS A 51 -31.58 13.07 12.84
N GLU A 52 -31.94 12.08 13.67
CA GLU A 52 -33.12 12.13 14.56
C GLU A 52 -32.95 13.17 15.68
N ARG A 53 -31.79 13.21 16.35
CA ARG A 53 -31.54 14.15 17.47
C ARG A 53 -31.60 15.64 17.11
N ILE A 54 -31.33 16.01 15.86
CA ILE A 54 -31.38 17.41 15.39
C ILE A 54 -32.80 17.81 14.95
N VAL A 55 -33.61 16.84 14.55
CA VAL A 55 -35.03 17.06 14.20
C VAL A 55 -35.88 17.18 15.47
N ASP A 56 -35.55 16.43 16.52
CA ASP A 56 -36.29 16.43 17.79
C ASP A 56 -36.13 17.73 18.62
N GLU A 57 -35.12 18.56 18.36
CA GLU A 57 -34.95 19.86 19.06
C GLU A 57 -35.77 21.01 18.45
N ASN A 58 -36.49 20.81 17.34
CA ASN A 58 -37.22 21.88 16.64
C ASN A 58 -38.75 21.73 16.59
N ASP A 59 -39.35 20.70 17.18
CA ASP A 59 -40.82 20.51 17.15
C ASP A 59 -41.38 20.06 18.52
N GLU A 60 -41.49 21.01 19.46
CA GLU A 60 -42.50 20.95 20.52
C GLU A 60 -43.53 22.06 20.29
N ASN A 61 -44.65 21.73 19.63
CA ASN A 61 -45.98 22.24 20.01
C ASN A 61 -47.15 21.49 19.33
N GLN A 62 -47.86 20.74 20.19
CA GLN A 62 -49.29 20.37 20.22
C GLN A 62 -49.89 19.34 19.21
N PRO A 63 -50.71 18.38 19.71
CA PRO A 63 -51.30 17.30 18.91
C PRO A 63 -52.71 17.64 18.40
N GLY A 64 -53.02 17.19 17.18
CA GLY A 64 -54.36 17.29 16.59
C GLY A 64 -54.72 16.05 15.78
N GLU A 65 -55.62 15.26 16.37
CA GLU A 65 -56.44 14.12 15.91
C GLU A 65 -56.36 13.57 14.47
N VAL A 66 -56.32 12.24 14.45
CA VAL A 66 -56.53 11.31 13.33
C VAL A 66 -57.99 11.32 12.87
N LYS A 67 -58.22 11.47 11.55
CA LYS A 67 -59.34 10.81 10.86
C LYS A 67 -58.90 10.14 9.56
N THR A 68 -58.91 8.81 9.61
CA THR A 68 -58.94 7.84 8.51
C THR A 68 -60.14 8.03 7.59
N GLN A 69 -59.94 7.94 6.26
CA GLN A 69 -60.62 6.97 5.37
C GLN A 69 -60.14 7.13 3.90
N LYS A 70 -59.25 6.21 3.48
CA LYS A 70 -59.38 5.17 2.43
C LYS A 70 -60.34 5.34 1.22
N PRO A 71 -60.11 4.58 0.12
CA PRO A 71 -59.88 5.08 -1.24
C PRO A 71 -60.95 4.56 -2.24
N ILE A 72 -60.63 4.53 -3.55
CA ILE A 72 -61.25 3.80 -4.70
C ILE A 72 -61.60 4.82 -5.82
N SER A 73 -60.74 5.02 -6.82
CA SER A 73 -60.45 4.25 -8.04
C SER A 73 -61.35 4.55 -9.25
N SER A 74 -60.68 4.73 -10.40
CA SER A 74 -61.04 4.29 -11.77
C SER A 74 -62.21 5.03 -12.47
N ILE A 75 -62.24 5.37 -13.77
CA ILE A 75 -61.59 4.82 -14.97
C ILE A 75 -61.79 5.83 -16.15
N GLU A 76 -60.78 5.92 -17.02
CA GLU A 76 -60.81 6.12 -18.49
C GLU A 76 -61.28 7.39 -19.25
N LYS A 77 -60.47 7.65 -20.29
CA LYS A 77 -60.74 8.13 -21.67
C LYS A 77 -60.55 9.63 -22.01
N ASN A 78 -59.35 9.88 -22.55
CA ASN A 78 -59.01 10.80 -23.64
C ASN A 78 -60.14 11.00 -24.68
N PRO A 79 -60.22 12.15 -25.41
CA PRO A 79 -59.10 12.69 -26.17
C PRO A 79 -58.92 14.22 -26.24
N SER A 80 -57.64 14.61 -26.26
CA SER A 80 -57.02 15.75 -26.96
C SER A 80 -57.89 16.93 -27.40
N VAL A 81 -57.77 18.07 -26.71
CA VAL A 81 -57.86 19.40 -27.32
C VAL A 81 -56.78 20.31 -26.72
N LYS A 82 -55.90 20.82 -27.58
CA LYS A 82 -54.94 21.89 -27.28
C LYS A 82 -55.72 23.17 -26.97
N MET A 83 -55.64 23.65 -25.73
CA MET A 83 -55.82 25.08 -25.42
C MET A 83 -54.95 25.53 -24.24
N THR A 84 -54.27 26.62 -24.51
CA THR A 84 -53.35 27.41 -23.68
C THR A 84 -53.97 28.03 -22.42
N LYS A 85 -53.13 28.11 -21.37
CA LYS A 85 -53.07 28.97 -20.16
C LYS A 85 -53.25 28.21 -18.84
N PRO A 86 -52.67 28.65 -17.70
CA PRO A 86 -51.57 29.61 -17.46
C PRO A 86 -50.36 28.93 -16.76
N ASN A 87 -49.19 29.59 -16.81
CA ASN A 87 -48.01 29.22 -16.05
C ASN A 87 -48.35 29.05 -14.56
N LYS A 88 -48.30 27.81 -14.06
CA LYS A 88 -47.99 27.55 -12.65
C LYS A 88 -46.61 28.14 -12.35
N PRO A 89 -46.39 28.73 -11.16
CA PRO A 89 -45.12 29.36 -10.83
C PRO A 89 -44.03 28.30 -10.97
N SER A 90 -43.03 28.59 -11.81
CA SER A 90 -41.78 27.87 -11.80
C SER A 90 -41.31 27.84 -10.35
N SER A 91 -41.21 26.64 -9.77
CA SER A 91 -40.44 26.40 -8.55
C SER A 91 -39.15 27.20 -8.67
N ASN A 92 -38.93 28.16 -7.77
CA ASN A 92 -37.74 29.01 -7.77
C ASN A 92 -36.49 28.12 -7.81
N ILE A 93 -35.87 28.02 -8.98
CA ILE A 93 -34.61 27.33 -9.15
C ILE A 93 -33.53 28.19 -8.49
N LEU A 94 -33.02 27.76 -7.34
CA LEU A 94 -31.93 28.44 -6.63
C LEU A 94 -30.59 28.04 -7.27
N THR A 95 -29.86 29.01 -7.81
CA THR A 95 -28.50 28.79 -8.34
C THR A 95 -27.47 28.74 -7.20
N LEU A 96 -26.32 28.09 -7.41
CA LEU A 96 -25.23 28.03 -6.42
C LEU A 96 -24.79 29.43 -5.95
N LYS A 97 -24.68 30.37 -6.89
CA LYS A 97 -24.37 31.78 -6.61
C LYS A 97 -25.41 32.42 -5.68
N GLN A 98 -26.70 32.22 -5.93
CA GLN A 98 -27.78 32.76 -5.09
C GLN A 98 -27.78 32.11 -3.69
N ALA A 99 -27.56 30.80 -3.61
CA ALA A 99 -27.46 30.10 -2.33
C ALA A 99 -26.32 30.65 -1.46
N LEU A 100 -25.15 30.88 -2.06
CA LEU A 100 -23.99 31.45 -1.35
C LEU A 100 -24.23 32.87 -0.86
N GLN A 101 -24.90 33.70 -1.66
CA GLN A 101 -25.22 35.08 -1.28
C GLN A 101 -26.26 35.16 -0.16
N ASN A 102 -27.09 34.14 0.01
CA ASN A 102 -28.13 34.08 1.05
C ASN A 102 -27.62 33.57 2.41
N ILE A 103 -26.34 33.21 2.53
CA ILE A 103 -25.76 32.69 3.79
C ILE A 103 -25.75 33.80 4.84
N ASN A 104 -26.49 33.58 5.93
CA ASN A 104 -26.61 34.53 7.03
C ASN A 104 -25.54 34.30 8.12
N VAL A 105 -24.64 35.28 8.30
CA VAL A 105 -23.56 35.25 9.30
C VAL A 105 -24.08 35.22 10.75
N ASP A 106 -25.25 35.79 11.04
CA ASP A 106 -25.78 35.80 12.41
C ASP A 106 -26.22 34.41 12.87
N LYS A 107 -26.73 33.59 11.96
CA LYS A 107 -27.05 32.18 12.24
C LYS A 107 -25.78 31.36 12.49
N LEU A 108 -24.72 31.64 11.72
CA LEU A 108 -23.41 31.03 11.94
C LEU A 108 -22.84 31.39 13.33
N LYS A 109 -22.97 32.67 13.74
CA LYS A 109 -22.59 33.14 15.08
C LYS A 109 -23.37 32.44 16.19
N GLN A 110 -24.68 32.23 16.01
CA GLN A 110 -25.52 31.52 16.97
C GLN A 110 -25.11 30.04 17.13
N LEU A 111 -24.85 29.34 16.02
CA LEU A 111 -24.42 27.94 16.02
C LEU A 111 -23.08 27.75 16.73
N TYR A 112 -22.12 28.64 16.47
CA TYR A 112 -20.83 28.59 17.16
C TYR A 112 -21.01 28.83 18.67
N LYS A 113 -21.78 29.86 19.07
CA LYS A 113 -22.03 30.16 20.49
C LYS A 113 -22.67 29.01 21.24
N SER A 114 -23.58 28.25 20.62
CA SER A 114 -24.28 27.14 21.27
C SER A 114 -23.47 25.84 21.38
N SER A 115 -22.29 25.77 20.77
CA SER A 115 -21.47 24.54 20.74
C SER A 115 -19.97 24.76 20.94
N LYS A 116 -19.57 25.97 21.35
CA LYS A 116 -18.17 26.41 21.48
C LYS A 116 -17.32 25.49 22.36
N ASP A 117 -17.91 24.88 23.39
CA ASP A 117 -17.18 24.08 24.38
C ASP A 117 -16.69 22.72 23.85
N ASN A 118 -17.15 22.30 22.66
CA ASN A 118 -16.71 21.05 22.04
C ASN A 118 -16.30 21.28 20.58
N THR A 119 -14.99 21.32 20.35
CA THR A 119 -14.39 21.55 19.03
C THR A 119 -14.91 20.60 17.95
N SER A 120 -15.13 19.33 18.31
CA SER A 120 -15.66 18.35 17.37
C SER A 120 -17.09 18.66 16.95
N LEU A 121 -17.91 19.05 17.92
CA LEU A 121 -19.34 19.23 17.73
C LEU A 121 -19.65 20.50 16.93
N TRP A 122 -18.99 21.63 17.23
CA TRP A 122 -19.29 22.88 16.53
C TRP A 122 -18.81 22.85 15.08
N VAL A 123 -17.65 22.25 14.80
CA VAL A 123 -17.14 22.09 13.42
C VAL A 123 -18.12 21.25 12.61
N GLU A 124 -18.59 20.12 13.15
CA GLU A 124 -19.60 19.29 12.50
C GLU A 124 -20.91 20.06 12.28
N LYS A 125 -21.44 20.75 13.30
CA LYS A 125 -22.67 21.54 13.18
C LYS A 125 -22.57 22.62 12.10
N ILE A 126 -21.45 23.34 12.02
CA ILE A 126 -21.24 24.36 10.98
C ILE A 126 -21.18 23.72 9.59
N CYS A 127 -20.41 22.64 9.43
CA CYS A 127 -20.35 21.91 8.16
C CYS A 127 -21.74 21.42 7.71
N TYR A 128 -22.51 20.81 8.61
CA TYR A 128 -23.87 20.35 8.32
C TYR A 128 -24.82 21.50 7.98
N TRP A 129 -24.74 22.62 8.70
CA TRP A 129 -25.56 23.78 8.42
C TRP A 129 -25.31 24.34 7.02
N PHE A 130 -24.04 24.41 6.59
CA PHE A 130 -23.69 24.80 5.23
C PHE A 130 -24.36 23.89 4.22
N ILE A 131 -24.31 22.56 4.37
CA ILE A 131 -24.94 21.61 3.45
C ILE A 131 -26.44 21.85 3.31
N GLU A 132 -27.16 22.06 4.42
CA GLU A 132 -28.60 22.32 4.38
C GLU A 132 -28.93 23.59 3.58
N GLN A 133 -28.02 24.57 3.50
CA GLN A 133 -28.22 25.75 2.64
C GLN A 133 -28.17 25.44 1.14
N PHE A 134 -27.62 24.29 0.74
CA PHE A 134 -27.47 23.88 -0.66
C PHE A 134 -28.42 22.77 -1.11
N LYS A 135 -29.32 22.33 -0.22
CA LYS A 135 -30.23 21.19 -0.47
C LYS A 135 -31.18 21.41 -1.65
N ASP A 136 -31.59 22.67 -1.87
CA ASP A 136 -32.50 23.07 -2.95
C ASP A 136 -31.77 23.61 -4.21
N VAL A 137 -30.43 23.55 -4.23
CA VAL A 137 -29.65 24.00 -5.40
C VAL A 137 -29.73 22.94 -6.48
N THR A 138 -30.46 23.22 -7.56
CA THR A 138 -30.52 22.29 -8.70
C THR A 138 -29.19 22.28 -9.45
N SER A 139 -28.71 21.07 -9.76
CA SER A 139 -27.54 20.78 -10.58
C SER A 139 -27.89 21.08 -12.04
N SER A 140 -28.12 22.35 -12.35
CA SER A 140 -28.25 22.74 -13.76
C SER A 140 -26.93 22.42 -14.45
N LEU A 141 -27.01 21.87 -15.66
CA LEU A 141 -25.92 21.46 -16.55
C LEU A 141 -24.82 22.52 -16.84
N ASN A 142 -24.86 23.68 -16.19
CA ASN A 142 -23.97 24.82 -16.35
C ASN A 142 -23.32 25.22 -15.01
N ASP A 143 -22.79 24.27 -14.23
CA ASP A 143 -21.90 24.62 -13.11
C ASP A 143 -20.58 25.17 -13.69
N PRO A 144 -20.30 26.48 -13.54
CA PRO A 144 -19.11 27.07 -14.12
C PRO A 144 -17.85 26.63 -13.38
N THR A 145 -17.92 25.91 -12.25
CA THR A 145 -16.74 25.48 -11.48
C THR A 145 -15.74 24.68 -12.32
N PHE A 146 -16.23 23.91 -13.29
CA PHE A 146 -15.40 23.07 -14.17
C PHE A 146 -15.39 23.56 -15.63
N SER A 147 -15.92 24.76 -15.91
CA SER A 147 -15.88 25.31 -17.26
C SER A 147 -14.48 25.88 -17.55
N LYS A 148 -14.07 25.93 -18.83
CA LYS A 148 -12.78 26.52 -19.22
C LYS A 148 -12.69 28.03 -18.95
N GLU A 149 -13.83 28.66 -18.68
CA GLU A 149 -14.00 30.08 -18.38
C GLU A 149 -14.24 30.31 -16.87
N ALA A 150 -14.13 29.26 -16.06
CA ALA A 150 -14.30 29.32 -14.61
C ALA A 150 -13.32 30.32 -14.02
N ASN A 151 -13.83 31.28 -13.24
CA ASN A 151 -12.97 32.05 -12.34
C ASN A 151 -12.36 31.05 -11.33
N PRO A 152 -11.02 30.99 -11.17
CA PRO A 152 -10.40 30.05 -10.24
C PRO A 152 -10.81 30.23 -8.78
N ASP A 153 -11.27 31.44 -8.41
CA ASP A 153 -11.80 31.75 -7.08
C ASP A 153 -13.31 31.43 -6.95
N TYR A 154 -14.00 30.99 -8.01
CA TYR A 154 -15.39 30.53 -7.90
C TYR A 154 -15.46 29.17 -7.21
N PRO A 155 -16.47 28.87 -6.37
CA PRO A 155 -17.50 29.79 -5.90
C PRO A 155 -17.13 30.55 -4.61
N LEU A 156 -15.89 30.49 -4.11
CA LEU A 156 -15.48 31.27 -2.91
C LEU A 156 -15.66 32.78 -3.09
N ASN A 157 -15.41 33.31 -4.28
CA ASN A 157 -15.58 34.73 -4.58
C ASN A 157 -17.03 35.20 -4.36
N THR A 158 -18.00 34.29 -4.46
CA THR A 158 -19.43 34.55 -4.22
C THR A 158 -19.86 34.48 -2.75
N LEU A 159 -19.02 33.95 -1.86
CA LEU A 159 -19.31 33.90 -0.43
C LEU A 159 -19.20 35.31 0.19
N PRO A 160 -20.18 35.79 0.98
CA PRO A 160 -20.14 37.12 1.59
C PRO A 160 -18.88 37.35 2.44
N THR A 161 -18.31 38.55 2.35
CA THR A 161 -17.09 38.92 3.10
C THR A 161 -17.25 38.73 4.60
N SER A 162 -18.41 39.11 5.15
CA SER A 162 -18.73 38.93 6.57
C SER A 162 -18.69 37.46 7.03
N VAL A 163 -19.07 36.53 6.15
CA VAL A 163 -18.99 35.09 6.44
C VAL A 163 -17.53 34.62 6.42
N LYS A 164 -16.73 35.07 5.46
CA LYS A 164 -15.29 34.75 5.38
C LYS A 164 -14.54 35.26 6.60
N GLU A 165 -14.75 36.52 6.97
CA GLU A 165 -14.13 37.13 8.15
C GLU A 165 -14.47 36.33 9.41
N TYR A 166 -15.73 35.96 9.58
CA TYR A 166 -16.15 35.19 10.74
C TYR A 166 -15.61 33.75 10.74
N LEU A 167 -15.54 33.08 9.58
CA LEU A 167 -14.92 31.76 9.47
C LEU A 167 -13.42 31.81 9.82
N ASN A 168 -12.71 32.85 9.39
CA ASN A 168 -11.31 33.05 9.77
C ASN A 168 -11.13 33.38 11.27
N GLU A 169 -12.10 34.06 11.89
CA GLU A 169 -12.06 34.36 13.32
C GLU A 169 -12.22 33.10 14.19
N ILE A 170 -13.14 32.19 13.82
CA ILE A 170 -13.50 31.06 14.69
C ILE A 170 -12.73 29.76 14.42
N PHE A 171 -12.19 29.57 13.22
CA PHE A 171 -11.44 28.37 12.87
C PHE A 171 -9.94 28.58 13.05
N ASP A 172 -9.38 28.00 14.11
CA ASP A 172 -7.94 27.81 14.23
C ASP A 172 -7.44 26.69 13.30
N MET A 173 -6.12 26.53 13.20
CA MET A 173 -5.50 25.56 12.31
C MET A 173 -5.96 24.11 12.57
N GLN A 174 -6.10 23.70 13.84
CA GLN A 174 -6.55 22.35 14.18
C GLN A 174 -8.00 22.12 13.77
N SER A 175 -8.86 23.12 13.95
CA SER A 175 -10.26 23.10 13.54
C SER A 175 -10.41 23.12 12.02
N LYS A 176 -9.54 23.85 11.30
CA LYS A 176 -9.48 23.81 9.82
C LYS A 176 -9.11 22.43 9.30
N LEU A 177 -8.07 21.80 9.85
CA LEU A 177 -7.67 20.43 9.47
C LEU A 177 -8.80 19.43 9.72
N LYS A 178 -9.46 19.52 10.87
CA LYS A 178 -10.63 18.68 11.17
C LYS A 178 -11.78 18.91 10.19
N ALA A 179 -12.07 20.16 9.84
CA ALA A 179 -13.10 20.51 8.87
C ALA A 179 -12.76 19.99 7.46
N ILE A 180 -11.49 20.03 7.06
CA ILE A 180 -11.00 19.43 5.80
C ILE A 180 -11.29 17.93 5.78
N THR A 181 -10.94 17.19 6.85
CA THR A 181 -11.21 15.75 6.97
C THR A 181 -12.71 15.45 6.90
N LEU A 182 -13.54 16.22 7.60
CA LEU A 182 -15.00 16.08 7.58
C LEU A 182 -15.59 16.34 6.19
N CYS A 183 -15.20 17.43 5.55
CA CYS A 183 -15.71 17.79 4.22
C CYS A 183 -15.27 16.78 3.16
N ARG A 184 -14.03 16.29 3.22
CA ARG A 184 -13.51 15.21 2.38
C ARG A 184 -14.38 13.96 2.51
N ASN A 185 -14.60 13.49 3.75
CA ASN A 185 -15.39 12.29 4.02
C ASN A 185 -16.86 12.47 3.60
N GLY A 186 -17.39 13.69 3.74
CA GLY A 186 -18.72 14.07 3.26
C GLY A 186 -18.86 13.94 1.74
N ILE A 187 -17.88 14.41 0.97
CA ILE A 187 -17.86 14.25 -0.50
C ILE A 187 -17.73 12.77 -0.90
N LEU A 188 -16.91 12.01 -0.16
CA LEU A 188 -16.68 10.58 -0.37
C LEU A 188 -17.78 9.67 0.19
N ASN A 189 -18.86 10.22 0.75
CA ASN A 189 -19.96 9.39 1.24
C ASN A 189 -20.68 8.73 0.04
N PRO A 190 -20.77 7.39 -0.02
CA PRO A 190 -21.41 6.70 -1.15
C PRO A 190 -22.91 7.00 -1.26
N ASN A 191 -23.56 7.34 -0.15
CA ASN A 191 -25.00 7.62 -0.08
C ASN A 191 -25.32 9.11 -0.31
N ALA A 192 -24.32 9.98 -0.45
CA ALA A 192 -24.55 11.40 -0.69
C ALA A 192 -24.81 11.67 -2.17
N ASP A 193 -25.95 12.31 -2.43
CA ASP A 193 -26.31 12.88 -3.73
C ASP A 193 -25.44 14.11 -4.07
N ILE A 194 -25.33 14.44 -5.35
CA ILE A 194 -24.52 15.54 -5.90
C ILE A 194 -24.91 16.89 -5.26
N HIS A 195 -26.18 17.06 -4.92
CA HIS A 195 -26.68 18.26 -4.22
C HIS A 195 -26.10 18.37 -2.80
N GLY A 196 -26.02 17.26 -2.07
CA GLY A 196 -25.50 17.22 -0.70
C GLY A 196 -23.98 17.41 -0.59
N ILE A 197 -23.22 17.10 -1.64
CA ILE A 197 -21.76 17.26 -1.63
C ILE A 197 -21.29 18.68 -1.98
N THR A 198 -22.16 19.53 -2.52
CA THR A 198 -21.78 20.89 -2.97
C THR A 198 -21.39 21.79 -1.80
N GLY A 199 -22.10 21.73 -0.67
CA GLY A 199 -21.74 22.47 0.54
C GLY A 199 -20.37 22.06 1.10
N TYR A 200 -20.08 20.74 1.12
CA TYR A 200 -18.78 20.24 1.52
C TYR A 200 -17.66 20.70 0.57
N GLN A 201 -17.91 20.76 -0.73
CA GLN A 201 -16.91 21.25 -1.69
C GLN A 201 -16.54 22.72 -1.43
N VAL A 202 -17.53 23.59 -1.21
CA VAL A 202 -17.28 25.02 -0.94
C VAL A 202 -16.46 25.20 0.33
N LEU A 203 -16.81 24.48 1.40
CA LEU A 203 -16.07 24.55 2.66
C LEU A 203 -14.66 23.97 2.53
N LEU A 204 -14.51 22.84 1.84
CA LEU A 204 -13.20 22.24 1.59
C LEU A 204 -12.30 23.20 0.82
N GLN A 205 -12.83 23.82 -0.24
CA GLN A 205 -12.14 24.85 -1.00
C GLN A 205 -11.71 26.02 -0.11
N TYR A 206 -12.62 26.50 0.75
CA TYR A 206 -12.37 27.61 1.66
C TYR A 206 -11.21 27.33 2.62
N PHE A 207 -11.25 26.19 3.30
CA PHE A 207 -10.23 25.85 4.30
C PHE A 207 -8.87 25.58 3.68
N LEU A 208 -8.81 24.92 2.53
CA LEU A 208 -7.56 24.70 1.81
C LEU A 208 -6.96 25.99 1.25
N ARG A 209 -7.80 26.96 0.87
CA ARG A 209 -7.38 28.29 0.43
C ARG A 209 -6.89 29.17 1.58
N ASN A 210 -7.40 28.99 2.80
CA ASN A 210 -7.10 29.85 3.96
C ASN A 210 -6.35 29.08 5.06
N LEU A 211 -5.36 28.27 4.68
CA LEU A 211 -4.43 27.68 5.63
C LEU A 211 -3.50 28.77 6.16
N ASP A 212 -3.44 28.95 7.48
CA ASP A 212 -2.61 29.99 8.10
C ASP A 212 -1.11 29.66 7.96
N GLU A 213 -0.78 28.37 8.05
CA GLU A 213 0.57 27.83 8.00
C GLU A 213 0.57 26.50 7.24
N ARG A 214 1.77 26.03 6.86
CA ARG A 214 1.93 24.71 6.25
C ARG A 214 1.53 23.62 7.27
N PRO A 215 0.61 22.70 6.92
CA PRO A 215 0.24 21.56 7.76
C PRO A 215 1.44 20.65 8.08
N ASN A 216 1.32 19.87 9.14
CA ASN A 216 2.32 18.86 9.52
C ASN A 216 2.35 17.68 8.53
N ASP A 217 3.37 16.81 8.66
CA ASP A 217 3.56 15.66 7.76
C ASP A 217 2.37 14.69 7.76
N SER A 218 1.65 14.57 8.88
CA SER A 218 0.42 13.76 8.97
C SER A 218 -0.66 14.19 7.97
N PHE A 219 -0.72 15.47 7.59
CA PHE A 219 -1.63 15.93 6.55
C PHE A 219 -1.22 15.40 5.17
N LEU A 220 0.09 15.34 4.88
CA LEU A 220 0.59 14.78 3.62
C LEU A 220 0.38 13.25 3.56
N ASP A 221 0.52 12.54 4.70
CA ASP A 221 0.19 11.13 4.78
C ASP A 221 -1.30 10.88 4.45
N GLU A 222 -2.20 11.74 4.96
CA GLU A 222 -3.62 11.69 4.61
C GLU A 222 -3.89 11.99 3.13
N VAL A 223 -3.07 12.84 2.50
CA VAL A 223 -3.14 13.13 1.06
C VAL A 223 -2.71 11.92 0.24
N ASP A 224 -1.67 11.20 0.68
CA ASP A 224 -1.21 9.96 0.06
C ASP A 224 -2.28 8.87 0.15
N ASP A 225 -2.91 8.69 1.33
CA ASP A 225 -4.05 7.78 1.52
C ASP A 225 -5.23 8.15 0.63
N LEU A 226 -5.52 9.44 0.48
CA LEU A 226 -6.58 9.93 -0.38
C LEU A 226 -6.31 9.58 -1.86
N SER A 227 -5.07 9.70 -2.34
CA SER A 227 -4.70 9.35 -3.71
C SER A 227 -5.04 7.90 -4.07
N ILE A 228 -4.89 6.98 -3.10
CA ILE A 228 -5.21 5.56 -3.23
C ILE A 228 -6.72 5.36 -3.20
N LEU A 229 -7.39 6.04 -2.26
CA LEU A 229 -8.83 5.94 -2.06
C LEU A 229 -9.62 6.42 -3.28
N LEU A 230 -9.23 7.55 -3.88
CA LEU A 230 -9.92 8.17 -5.02
C LEU A 230 -10.03 7.25 -6.24
N LYS A 231 -9.16 6.25 -6.40
CA LYS A 231 -9.23 5.26 -7.49
C LYS A 231 -10.52 4.42 -7.46
N ARG A 232 -11.23 4.39 -6.32
CA ARG A 232 -12.46 3.60 -6.11
C ARG A 232 -13.75 4.41 -6.29
N TYR A 233 -13.65 5.71 -6.52
CA TYR A 233 -14.79 6.63 -6.51
C TYR A 233 -15.21 7.09 -7.92
N PRO A 234 -16.50 7.46 -8.09
CA PRO A 234 -17.01 8.08 -9.32
C PRO A 234 -16.25 9.34 -9.72
N SER A 235 -16.18 9.59 -11.03
CA SER A 235 -15.30 10.63 -11.57
C SER A 235 -15.67 12.07 -11.18
N ASP A 236 -16.94 12.34 -10.94
CA ASP A 236 -17.44 13.63 -10.47
C ASP A 236 -16.93 13.96 -9.05
N LYS A 237 -16.94 12.97 -8.14
CA LYS A 237 -16.42 13.12 -6.77
C LYS A 237 -14.91 13.33 -6.76
N VAL A 238 -14.19 12.57 -7.59
CA VAL A 238 -12.74 12.72 -7.77
C VAL A 238 -12.41 14.12 -8.29
N LEU A 239 -13.10 14.56 -9.35
CA LEU A 239 -12.87 15.89 -9.95
C LEU A 239 -13.07 17.03 -8.94
N ARG A 240 -14.15 16.98 -8.13
CA ARG A 240 -14.43 17.97 -7.08
C ARG A 240 -13.33 18.03 -6.02
N LEU A 241 -12.81 16.87 -5.62
CA LEU A 241 -11.72 16.79 -4.64
C LEU A 241 -10.40 17.29 -5.22
N LEU A 242 -10.01 16.84 -6.41
CA LEU A 242 -8.78 17.34 -7.07
C LEU A 242 -8.85 18.86 -7.21
N TRP A 243 -10.00 19.39 -7.63
CA TRP A 243 -10.20 20.83 -7.75
C TRP A 243 -10.14 21.58 -6.41
N ALA A 244 -10.73 21.06 -5.34
CA ALA A 244 -10.66 21.70 -4.03
C ALA A 244 -9.22 21.70 -3.47
N TYR A 245 -8.47 20.62 -3.68
CA TYR A 245 -7.06 20.50 -3.30
C TYR A 245 -6.12 21.38 -4.13
N SER A 246 -6.52 21.80 -5.34
CA SER A 246 -5.70 22.72 -6.12
C SER A 246 -5.64 24.12 -5.51
N GLN A 247 -6.58 24.49 -4.66
CA GLN A 247 -6.67 25.84 -4.07
C GLN A 247 -5.50 26.20 -3.15
N VAL A 248 -4.78 25.20 -2.68
CA VAL A 248 -3.55 25.40 -1.90
C VAL A 248 -2.48 26.15 -2.71
N LEU A 249 -2.52 26.07 -4.05
CA LEU A 249 -1.53 26.70 -4.94
C LEU A 249 -1.46 28.23 -4.83
N TYR A 250 -2.48 28.86 -4.26
CA TYR A 250 -2.59 30.31 -4.18
C TYR A 250 -1.85 30.91 -2.99
N GLU A 251 -1.77 30.19 -1.87
CA GLU A 251 -1.14 30.64 -0.63
C GLU A 251 0.16 29.87 -0.33
N HIS A 252 0.19 28.55 -0.56
CA HIS A 252 1.29 27.67 -0.15
C HIS A 252 1.87 26.91 -1.36
N PRO A 253 2.77 27.52 -2.16
CA PRO A 253 3.26 26.93 -3.40
C PRO A 253 4.05 25.62 -3.19
N GLY A 254 4.80 25.50 -2.09
CA GLY A 254 5.50 24.26 -1.76
C GLY A 254 4.56 23.11 -1.42
N LEU A 255 3.59 23.37 -0.54
CA LEU A 255 2.55 22.40 -0.20
C LEU A 255 1.71 22.02 -1.42
N ALA A 256 1.43 22.98 -2.30
CA ALA A 256 0.71 22.74 -3.53
C ALA A 256 1.49 21.86 -4.51
N LEU A 257 2.82 21.98 -4.58
CA LEU A 257 3.65 21.08 -5.36
C LEU A 257 3.60 19.66 -4.78
N ASP A 258 3.69 19.51 -3.46
CA ASP A 258 3.54 18.22 -2.78
C ASP A 258 2.19 17.58 -3.10
N ILE A 259 1.09 18.31 -2.89
CA ILE A 259 -0.27 17.84 -3.20
C ILE A 259 -0.40 17.51 -4.68
N TRP A 260 0.13 18.34 -5.58
CA TRP A 260 0.05 18.06 -7.02
C TRP A 260 0.75 16.75 -7.37
N LEU A 261 1.96 16.55 -6.85
CA LEU A 261 2.76 15.35 -7.11
C LEU A 261 2.21 14.08 -6.45
N ARG A 262 1.63 14.20 -5.25
CA ARG A 262 1.12 13.07 -4.45
C ARG A 262 -0.33 12.71 -4.79
N LEU A 263 -1.19 13.70 -4.99
CA LEU A 263 -2.63 13.52 -5.18
C LEU A 263 -3.06 13.60 -6.64
N MET A 264 -2.56 14.57 -7.41
CA MET A 264 -3.06 14.84 -8.77
C MET A 264 -2.32 14.04 -9.83
N PHE A 265 -1.00 14.00 -9.76
CA PHE A 265 -0.14 13.33 -10.73
C PHE A 265 -0.52 11.85 -10.97
N PRO A 266 -0.91 11.04 -9.97
CA PRO A 266 -1.37 9.67 -10.20
C PRO A 266 -2.60 9.55 -11.12
N PHE A 267 -3.35 10.63 -11.32
CA PHE A 267 -4.55 10.68 -12.15
C PHE A 267 -4.33 11.37 -13.51
N ILE A 268 -3.10 11.78 -13.83
CA ILE A 268 -2.78 12.58 -15.02
C ILE A 268 -3.10 11.87 -16.34
N GLU A 269 -3.08 10.55 -16.35
CA GLU A 269 -3.41 9.73 -17.53
C GLU A 269 -4.92 9.60 -17.76
N ASN A 270 -5.74 9.96 -16.77
CA ASN A 270 -7.18 9.88 -16.92
C ASN A 270 -7.68 11.09 -17.72
N ARG A 271 -8.28 10.82 -18.89
CA ARG A 271 -8.78 11.85 -19.82
C ARG A 271 -9.84 12.79 -19.20
N THR A 272 -10.51 12.37 -18.13
CA THR A 272 -11.48 13.21 -17.43
C THR A 272 -10.80 14.32 -16.61
N TYR A 273 -9.57 14.09 -16.14
CA TYR A 273 -8.89 15.00 -15.21
C TYR A 273 -7.62 15.64 -15.77
N ASN A 274 -7.04 15.06 -16.84
CA ASN A 274 -5.73 15.45 -17.37
C ASN A 274 -5.62 16.95 -17.65
N GLN A 275 -6.67 17.58 -18.18
CA GLN A 275 -6.69 19.01 -18.48
C GLN A 275 -6.57 19.83 -17.19
N LEU A 276 -7.40 19.56 -16.18
CA LEU A 276 -7.34 20.22 -14.88
C LEU A 276 -5.97 20.05 -14.23
N ILE A 277 -5.40 18.84 -14.27
CA ILE A 277 -4.12 18.51 -13.63
C ILE A 277 -2.97 19.29 -14.30
N VAL A 278 -2.92 19.32 -15.64
CA VAL A 278 -1.90 20.05 -16.40
C VAL A 278 -2.05 21.57 -16.22
N GLU A 279 -3.27 22.09 -16.20
CA GLU A 279 -3.54 23.51 -15.98
C GLU A 279 -3.12 23.94 -14.56
N ASN A 280 -3.40 23.14 -13.54
CA ASN A 280 -2.96 23.40 -12.17
C ASN A 280 -1.43 23.50 -12.05
N LEU A 281 -0.68 22.59 -12.68
CA LEU A 281 0.78 22.68 -12.70
C LEU A 281 1.28 23.94 -13.41
N THR A 282 0.60 24.31 -14.49
CA THR A 282 0.93 25.52 -15.26
C THR A 282 0.67 26.77 -14.44
N GLN A 283 -0.45 26.84 -13.71
CA GLN A 283 -0.74 27.94 -12.79
C GLN A 283 0.30 28.01 -11.66
N LEU A 284 0.62 26.87 -11.05
CA LEU A 284 1.63 26.78 -10.00
C LEU A 284 2.99 27.29 -10.47
N THR A 285 3.46 26.84 -11.64
CA THR A 285 4.78 27.23 -12.16
C THR A 285 4.81 28.66 -12.69
N THR A 286 3.79 29.13 -13.42
CA THR A 286 3.77 30.49 -13.99
C THR A 286 3.59 31.58 -12.95
N ARG A 287 2.76 31.35 -11.92
CA ARG A 287 2.56 32.30 -10.81
C ARG A 287 3.85 32.46 -10.01
N ASN A 288 4.55 31.36 -9.78
CA ASN A 288 5.76 31.35 -8.95
C ASN A 288 7.06 31.62 -9.72
N ALA A 289 7.10 31.44 -11.04
CA ALA A 289 8.26 31.86 -11.84
C ALA A 289 8.57 33.36 -11.70
N LYS A 290 7.55 34.18 -11.39
CA LYS A 290 7.69 35.61 -11.09
C LYS A 290 8.20 35.87 -9.66
N ASN A 291 7.86 34.99 -8.73
CA ASN A 291 8.25 35.07 -7.32
C ASN A 291 9.53 34.25 -7.10
N LYS A 292 10.70 34.90 -7.13
CA LYS A 292 12.03 34.26 -6.94
C LYS A 292 12.24 33.51 -5.60
N LYS A 293 11.20 33.35 -4.78
CA LYS A 293 11.18 32.57 -3.53
C LYS A 293 10.03 31.57 -3.62
N PHE A 294 10.29 30.43 -4.25
CA PHE A 294 9.28 29.38 -4.47
C PHE A 294 8.97 28.57 -3.20
N LEU A 295 9.99 28.30 -2.39
CA LEU A 295 9.87 27.57 -1.13
C LEU A 295 10.42 28.44 0.01
N PRO A 296 9.70 28.53 1.14
CA PRO A 296 10.24 29.04 2.40
C PRO A 296 11.55 28.34 2.78
N SER A 297 12.39 28.99 3.60
CA SER A 297 13.72 28.47 3.94
C SER A 297 13.71 27.15 4.75
N ASN A 298 12.56 26.77 5.27
CA ASN A 298 12.33 25.56 6.06
C ASN A 298 11.64 24.44 5.26
N GLU A 299 11.35 24.64 3.97
CA GLU A 299 10.66 23.64 3.14
C GLU A 299 11.59 22.88 2.19
N VAL A 300 11.42 21.56 2.18
CA VAL A 300 12.16 20.62 1.33
C VAL A 300 11.41 20.44 0.00
N PHE A 301 12.14 20.50 -1.10
CA PHE A 301 11.58 20.23 -2.42
C PHE A 301 11.24 18.74 -2.57
N PRO A 302 10.04 18.35 -3.05
CA PRO A 302 9.61 16.96 -3.18
C PRO A 302 10.30 16.24 -4.36
N LEU A 303 11.59 15.96 -4.18
CA LEU A 303 12.49 15.53 -5.24
C LEU A 303 12.15 14.16 -5.82
N GLU A 304 11.76 13.21 -4.97
CA GLU A 304 11.40 11.86 -5.41
C GLU A 304 10.23 11.88 -6.39
N SER A 305 9.17 12.60 -6.05
CA SER A 305 8.00 12.71 -6.91
C SER A 305 8.27 13.55 -8.16
N TYR A 306 9.17 14.54 -8.08
CA TYR A 306 9.62 15.28 -9.26
C TYR A 306 10.39 14.39 -10.25
N ILE A 307 11.21 13.44 -9.78
CA ILE A 307 11.88 12.46 -10.66
C ILE A 307 10.83 11.63 -11.42
N LYS A 308 9.76 11.19 -10.73
CA LYS A 308 8.64 10.47 -11.37
C LYS A 308 7.96 11.31 -12.47
N LEU A 309 7.85 12.63 -12.28
CA LEU A 309 7.34 13.54 -13.32
C LEU A 309 8.29 13.61 -14.53
N LEU A 310 9.61 13.64 -14.31
CA LEU A 310 10.58 13.62 -15.41
C LEU A 310 10.51 12.33 -16.22
N ASP A 311 10.44 11.19 -15.55
CA ASP A 311 10.26 9.88 -16.19
C ASP A 311 8.99 9.83 -17.03
N PHE A 312 7.90 10.38 -16.50
CA PHE A 312 6.63 10.45 -17.18
C PHE A 312 6.65 11.35 -18.42
N VAL A 313 7.35 12.50 -18.37
CA VAL A 313 7.46 13.44 -19.50
C VAL A 313 8.24 12.83 -20.67
N ASP A 314 9.20 11.95 -20.38
CA ASP A 314 10.03 11.29 -21.39
C ASP A 314 9.30 10.15 -22.12
N GLN A 315 8.29 9.55 -21.48
CA GLN A 315 7.55 8.43 -22.04
C GLN A 315 6.43 8.89 -22.99
N PRO A 316 6.21 8.19 -24.12
CA PRO A 316 5.11 8.49 -25.02
C PRO A 316 3.78 8.12 -24.36
N ASN A 317 3.01 9.13 -23.92
CA ASN A 317 1.69 8.89 -23.31
C ASN A 317 0.53 9.16 -24.30
N PRO A 318 -0.25 8.14 -24.71
CA PRO A 318 -1.38 8.31 -25.63
C PRO A 318 -2.62 8.96 -24.99
N ALA A 319 -2.66 9.10 -23.66
CA ALA A 319 -3.75 9.78 -22.98
C ALA A 319 -3.62 11.31 -23.01
N LEU A 320 -2.43 11.83 -23.31
CA LEU A 320 -2.14 13.27 -23.35
C LEU A 320 -2.01 13.79 -24.78
N THR A 321 -2.55 14.98 -25.02
CA THR A 321 -2.35 15.68 -26.29
C THR A 321 -0.90 16.16 -26.41
N ARG A 322 -0.47 16.43 -27.65
CA ARG A 322 0.88 16.99 -27.92
C ARG A 322 1.12 18.29 -27.16
N ASP A 323 0.11 19.14 -27.08
CA ASP A 323 0.18 20.42 -26.37
C ASP A 323 0.35 20.21 -24.87
N MET A 324 -0.42 19.29 -24.26
CA MET A 324 -0.27 18.93 -22.84
C MET A 324 1.13 18.41 -22.52
N ARG A 325 1.68 17.50 -23.33
CA ARG A 325 3.05 17.00 -23.14
C ARG A 325 4.10 18.11 -23.24
N THR A 326 3.91 19.02 -24.20
CA THR A 326 4.80 20.18 -24.35
C THR A 326 4.72 21.11 -23.14
N THR A 327 3.52 21.36 -22.62
CA THR A 327 3.29 22.16 -21.42
C THR A 327 3.89 21.51 -20.18
N LEU A 328 3.71 20.20 -19.99
CA LEU A 328 4.34 19.46 -18.88
C LEU A 328 5.86 19.51 -18.94
N SER A 329 6.46 19.32 -20.12
CA SER A 329 7.92 19.43 -20.30
C SER A 329 8.45 20.84 -20.01
N LYS A 330 7.68 21.89 -20.33
CA LYS A 330 8.02 23.27 -19.96
C LYS A 330 7.93 23.48 -18.44
N ASN A 331 6.85 23.02 -17.82
CA ASN A 331 6.64 23.14 -16.37
C ASN A 331 7.70 22.36 -15.58
N ALA A 332 8.08 21.16 -16.01
CA ALA A 332 9.14 20.38 -15.39
C ALA A 332 10.49 21.11 -15.42
N ALA A 333 10.81 21.80 -16.52
CA ALA A 333 12.02 22.62 -16.61
C ALA A 333 11.96 23.81 -15.65
N ILE A 334 10.83 24.51 -15.56
CA ILE A 334 10.64 25.63 -14.62
C ILE A 334 10.81 25.15 -13.18
N LEU A 335 10.25 23.99 -12.80
CA LEU A 335 10.42 23.42 -11.47
C LEU A 335 11.89 23.12 -11.13
N SER A 336 12.67 22.61 -12.10
CA SER A 336 14.12 22.41 -11.93
C SER A 336 14.83 23.74 -11.67
N ASP A 337 14.52 24.77 -12.45
CA ASP A 337 15.14 26.09 -12.27
C ASP A 337 14.72 26.71 -10.92
N LEU A 338 13.48 26.51 -10.47
CA LEU A 338 13.02 26.94 -9.14
C LEU A 338 13.76 26.22 -8.00
N PHE A 339 14.01 24.92 -8.15
CA PHE A 339 14.84 24.16 -7.21
C PHE A 339 16.27 24.73 -7.14
N LEU A 340 16.91 24.94 -8.30
CA LEU A 340 18.28 25.43 -8.38
C LEU A 340 18.45 26.86 -7.83
N ASN A 341 17.43 27.71 -7.99
CA ASN A 341 17.46 29.08 -7.49
C ASN A 341 17.30 29.18 -5.97
N ASN A 342 16.92 28.10 -5.27
CA ASN A 342 16.77 28.09 -3.82
C ASN A 342 18.03 27.57 -3.10
N THR A 343 19.13 28.29 -3.27
CA THR A 343 20.48 27.87 -2.86
C THR A 343 20.63 27.62 -1.35
N LYS A 344 19.89 28.35 -0.50
CA LYS A 344 19.94 28.15 0.97
C LYS A 344 19.40 26.77 1.35
N ASN A 345 18.23 26.39 0.83
CA ASN A 345 17.64 25.08 1.11
C ASN A 345 18.48 23.96 0.50
N LEU A 346 19.10 24.20 -0.67
CA LEU A 346 20.00 23.24 -1.29
C LEU A 346 21.16 22.86 -0.37
N SER A 347 21.80 23.85 0.27
CA SER A 347 22.89 23.58 1.19
C SER A 347 22.44 22.89 2.48
N GLN A 348 21.29 23.28 3.02
CA GLN A 348 20.76 22.72 4.28
C GLN A 348 20.27 21.28 4.12
N HIS A 349 19.68 20.95 2.97
CA HIS A 349 19.07 19.65 2.67
C HIS A 349 19.84 18.84 1.63
N SER A 350 21.09 19.23 1.33
CA SER A 350 21.97 18.59 0.34
C SER A 350 22.03 17.07 0.50
N LYS A 351 22.19 16.60 1.74
CA LYS A 351 22.22 15.17 2.11
C LYS A 351 20.92 14.45 1.80
N GLU A 352 19.78 15.06 2.07
CA GLU A 352 18.47 14.45 1.79
C GLU A 352 18.21 14.36 0.29
N TYR A 353 18.52 15.42 -0.46
CA TYR A 353 18.41 15.40 -1.92
C TYR A 353 19.34 14.39 -2.56
N PHE A 354 20.59 14.33 -2.10
CA PHE A 354 21.57 13.38 -2.63
C PHE A 354 21.15 11.93 -2.39
N LYS A 355 20.58 11.60 -1.23
CA LYS A 355 20.05 10.25 -0.95
C LYS A 355 18.99 9.81 -1.96
N VAL A 356 18.17 10.73 -2.46
CA VAL A 356 17.12 10.45 -3.44
C VAL A 356 17.68 10.42 -4.86
N LEU A 357 18.61 11.32 -5.20
CA LEU A 357 19.22 11.38 -6.53
C LEU A 357 20.18 10.23 -6.80
N PHE A 358 20.95 9.79 -5.79
CA PHE A 358 22.03 8.84 -5.98
C PHE A 358 21.61 7.46 -6.54
N PRO A 359 20.52 6.84 -6.04
CA PRO A 359 20.02 5.58 -6.60
C PRO A 359 19.56 5.70 -8.06
N VAL A 360 19.19 6.90 -8.52
CA VAL A 360 18.65 7.11 -9.87
C VAL A 360 19.68 7.61 -10.88
N ILE A 361 20.92 7.91 -10.48
CA ILE A 361 21.97 8.42 -11.38
C ILE A 361 22.24 7.44 -12.52
N HIS A 362 22.40 6.16 -12.18
CA HIS A 362 22.72 5.14 -13.17
C HIS A 362 21.56 4.89 -14.15
N THR A 363 20.34 4.77 -13.62
CA THR A 363 19.13 4.55 -14.44
C THR A 363 18.74 5.78 -15.25
N ALA A 364 19.27 6.96 -14.91
CA ALA A 364 19.02 8.21 -15.62
C ALA A 364 19.47 8.18 -17.09
N LYS A 365 20.48 7.38 -17.45
CA LYS A 365 20.95 7.27 -18.85
C LYS A 365 19.88 6.80 -19.85
N GLN A 366 18.75 6.28 -19.38
CA GLN A 366 17.60 5.88 -20.21
C GLN A 366 16.62 7.04 -20.51
N ARG A 367 16.83 8.23 -19.92
CA ARG A 367 16.00 9.42 -20.08
C ARG A 367 16.29 10.18 -21.38
N SER A 368 15.38 11.08 -21.75
CA SER A 368 15.65 12.01 -22.86
C SER A 368 16.82 12.92 -22.50
N SER A 369 17.58 13.37 -23.51
CA SER A 369 18.72 14.28 -23.31
C SER A 369 18.35 15.55 -22.52
N LYS A 370 17.11 16.02 -22.67
CA LYS A 370 16.58 17.18 -21.95
C LYS A 370 16.35 16.88 -20.47
N SER A 371 15.65 15.80 -20.13
CA SER A 371 15.39 15.42 -18.73
C SER A 371 16.65 15.01 -18.01
N GLN A 372 17.57 14.33 -18.71
CA GLN A 372 18.91 14.03 -18.18
C GLN A 372 19.65 15.31 -17.81
N SER A 373 19.67 16.31 -18.69
CA SER A 373 20.34 17.58 -18.40
C SER A 373 19.76 18.33 -17.19
N LEU A 374 18.46 18.15 -16.90
CA LEU A 374 17.83 18.74 -15.72
C LEU A 374 18.30 18.06 -14.44
N LEU A 375 18.30 16.73 -14.42
CA LEU A 375 18.79 15.94 -13.28
C LEU A 375 20.27 16.19 -13.02
N ASP A 376 21.09 16.20 -14.06
CA ASP A 376 22.52 16.47 -13.98
C ASP A 376 22.80 17.81 -13.30
N ARG A 377 22.08 18.87 -13.69
CA ARG A 377 22.19 20.19 -13.05
C ARG A 377 21.84 20.13 -11.55
N MET A 378 20.79 19.40 -11.18
CA MET A 378 20.35 19.27 -9.79
C MET A 378 21.34 18.47 -8.94
N ILE A 379 21.89 17.38 -9.49
CA ILE A 379 22.93 16.57 -8.84
C ILE A 379 24.16 17.43 -8.58
N VAL A 380 24.67 18.11 -9.61
CA VAL A 380 25.83 19.02 -9.52
C VAL A 380 25.59 20.09 -8.45
N ALA A 381 24.39 20.66 -8.38
CA ALA A 381 24.08 21.69 -7.39
C ALA A 381 24.10 21.17 -5.93
N CYS A 382 23.82 19.89 -5.67
CA CYS A 382 23.94 19.29 -4.34
C CYS A 382 25.41 19.29 -3.83
N PHE A 383 26.39 19.28 -4.73
CA PHE A 383 27.82 19.33 -4.41
C PHE A 383 28.35 20.73 -4.09
N THR A 384 27.48 21.74 -4.07
CA THR A 384 27.82 23.05 -3.48
C THR A 384 28.10 22.94 -1.98
N ASP A 385 27.48 21.98 -1.29
CA ASP A 385 27.82 21.62 0.09
C ASP A 385 28.87 20.49 0.12
N LYS A 386 30.11 20.84 0.52
CA LYS A 386 31.22 19.89 0.64
C LYS A 386 30.98 18.79 1.67
N SER A 387 30.04 18.96 2.60
CA SER A 387 29.68 17.92 3.58
C SER A 387 29.12 16.64 2.92
N ILE A 388 28.58 16.77 1.69
CA ILE A 388 28.04 15.66 0.92
C ILE A 388 29.10 14.63 0.51
N LEU A 389 30.36 15.05 0.39
CA LEU A 389 31.46 14.19 -0.03
C LEU A 389 31.60 12.96 0.89
N LYS A 390 31.43 13.15 2.22
CA LYS A 390 31.44 12.05 3.18
C LYS A 390 30.23 11.12 3.02
N THR A 391 29.07 11.69 2.70
CA THR A 391 27.86 10.90 2.43
C THR A 391 28.01 10.08 1.16
N TRP A 392 28.60 10.63 0.10
CA TRP A 392 28.88 9.90 -1.14
C TRP A 392 29.74 8.65 -0.89
N LEU A 393 30.79 8.77 -0.07
CA LEU A 393 31.63 7.62 0.30
C LEU A 393 30.82 6.46 0.90
N LEU A 394 29.85 6.74 1.78
CA LEU A 394 28.99 5.72 2.40
C LEU A 394 28.09 4.99 1.39
N TYR A 395 27.71 5.63 0.29
CA TYR A 395 26.82 5.04 -0.71
C TYR A 395 27.57 4.32 -1.83
N HIS A 396 28.89 4.48 -1.94
CA HIS A 396 29.69 3.86 -2.97
C HIS A 396 29.64 2.33 -2.94
N GLU A 397 29.75 1.74 -1.74
CA GLU A 397 29.66 0.29 -1.54
C GLU A 397 28.30 -0.26 -1.98
N LYS A 398 27.22 0.50 -1.77
CA LYS A 398 25.85 0.08 -2.11
C LYS A 398 25.51 0.28 -3.59
N TYR A 399 26.06 1.31 -4.24
CA TYR A 399 25.82 1.62 -5.65
C TYR A 399 27.13 2.05 -6.36
N PRO A 400 28.02 1.11 -6.65
CA PRO A 400 29.32 1.43 -7.26
C PRO A 400 29.14 2.07 -8.63
N GLN A 401 28.20 1.57 -9.45
CA GLN A 401 27.95 2.11 -10.78
C GLN A 401 27.40 3.54 -10.77
N SER A 402 26.47 3.88 -9.87
CA SER A 402 26.01 5.26 -9.69
C SER A 402 27.15 6.20 -9.26
N SER A 403 28.12 5.68 -8.50
CA SER A 403 29.30 6.45 -8.11
C SER A 403 30.21 6.76 -9.29
N LEU A 404 30.43 5.79 -10.17
CA LEU A 404 31.25 5.98 -11.37
C LEU A 404 30.60 6.98 -12.33
N ASP A 405 29.29 6.85 -12.52
CA ASP A 405 28.51 7.75 -13.38
C ASP A 405 28.51 9.19 -12.82
N LEU A 406 28.38 9.32 -11.50
CA LEU A 406 28.50 10.60 -10.82
C LEU A 406 29.91 11.20 -10.93
N LEU A 407 30.96 10.38 -10.80
CA LEU A 407 32.33 10.84 -10.95
C LEU A 407 32.58 11.41 -12.34
N SER A 408 32.13 10.70 -13.38
CA SER A 408 32.19 11.16 -14.77
C SER A 408 31.40 12.46 -14.97
N LEU A 409 30.20 12.55 -14.40
CA LEU A 409 29.35 13.74 -14.47
C LEU A 409 30.04 14.96 -13.83
N LEU A 410 30.63 14.79 -12.65
CA LEU A 410 31.33 15.87 -11.93
C LEU A 410 32.60 16.31 -12.66
N GLN A 411 33.35 15.39 -13.25
CA GLN A 411 34.53 15.69 -14.07
C GLN A 411 34.16 16.47 -15.33
N THR A 412 33.03 16.15 -15.95
CA THR A 412 32.54 16.83 -17.16
C THR A 412 31.95 18.23 -16.85
N ASN A 413 31.55 18.49 -15.60
CA ASN A 413 30.93 19.74 -15.16
C ASN A 413 31.81 20.59 -14.22
N GLU A 414 33.13 20.47 -14.32
CA GLU A 414 34.10 21.14 -13.43
C GLU A 414 33.96 22.68 -13.42
N THR A 415 33.51 23.28 -14.53
CA THR A 415 33.23 24.72 -14.63
C THR A 415 32.10 25.19 -13.72
N THR A 416 31.19 24.30 -13.34
CA THR A 416 29.96 24.60 -12.60
C THR A 416 30.13 24.50 -11.08
N ILE A 417 31.15 23.77 -10.61
CA ILE A 417 31.52 23.68 -9.17
C ILE A 417 33.02 24.00 -9.01
N PRO A 418 33.39 25.29 -8.99
CA PRO A 418 34.78 25.69 -8.96
C PRO A 418 35.52 25.13 -7.74
N GLY A 419 36.62 24.43 -8.00
CA GLY A 419 37.53 23.94 -6.96
C GLY A 419 37.17 22.59 -6.33
N LEU A 420 36.10 21.92 -6.77
CA LEU A 420 35.75 20.58 -6.27
C LEU A 420 36.88 19.57 -6.52
N SER A 421 37.37 19.47 -7.76
CA SER A 421 38.47 18.59 -8.17
C SER A 421 39.82 18.94 -7.52
N THR A 422 39.97 20.19 -7.08
CA THR A 422 41.16 20.65 -6.37
C THR A 422 41.11 20.39 -4.86
N SER A 423 39.93 20.07 -4.31
CA SER A 423 39.81 19.78 -2.89
C SER A 423 40.52 18.48 -2.53
N LYS A 424 41.23 18.49 -1.40
CA LYS A 424 41.95 17.31 -0.89
C LYS A 424 40.96 16.18 -0.58
N GLU A 425 39.78 16.55 -0.10
CA GLU A 425 38.69 15.66 0.27
C GLU A 425 38.14 14.90 -0.95
N PHE A 426 37.86 15.59 -2.06
CA PHE A 426 37.40 14.95 -3.29
C PHE A 426 38.46 14.00 -3.86
N ARG A 427 39.74 14.44 -3.90
CA ARG A 427 40.84 13.58 -4.38
C ARG A 427 41.02 12.33 -3.52
N SER A 428 40.91 12.47 -2.20
CA SER A 428 40.95 11.34 -1.27
C SER A 428 39.82 10.35 -1.53
N ILE A 429 38.60 10.82 -1.78
CA ILE A 429 37.44 9.95 -2.06
C ILE A 429 37.61 9.24 -3.40
N VAL A 430 38.03 9.95 -4.45
CA VAL A 430 38.31 9.34 -5.76
C VAL A 430 39.42 8.28 -5.65
N GLN A 431 40.44 8.53 -4.83
CA GLN A 431 41.49 7.55 -4.57
C GLN A 431 40.95 6.32 -3.82
N GLN A 432 40.09 6.50 -2.81
CA GLN A 432 39.45 5.39 -2.11
C GLN A 432 38.55 4.57 -3.04
N PHE A 433 37.79 5.20 -3.94
CA PHE A 433 37.00 4.47 -4.95
C PHE A 433 37.88 3.64 -5.90
N ARG A 434 39.06 4.13 -6.26
CA ARG A 434 40.02 3.36 -7.07
C ARG A 434 40.56 2.16 -6.30
N THR A 435 40.85 2.32 -5.01
CA THR A 435 41.28 1.18 -4.17
C THR A 435 40.18 0.13 -4.08
N ILE A 436 38.94 0.54 -3.79
CA ILE A 436 37.78 -0.36 -3.71
C ILE A 436 37.48 -1.02 -5.06
N SER A 437 37.52 -0.27 -6.16
CA SER A 437 37.28 -0.82 -7.51
C SER A 437 38.38 -1.77 -7.95
N ASN A 438 39.64 -1.51 -7.60
CA ASN A 438 40.76 -2.42 -7.88
C ASN A 438 40.68 -3.68 -7.02
N GLU A 439 40.19 -3.60 -5.78
CA GLU A 439 39.90 -4.78 -4.96
C GLU A 439 38.80 -5.65 -5.59
N ILE A 440 37.76 -5.03 -6.18
CA ILE A 440 36.70 -5.75 -6.90
C ILE A 440 37.21 -6.38 -8.21
N ILE A 441 37.99 -5.65 -9.01
CA ILE A 441 38.53 -6.13 -10.30
C ILE A 441 39.59 -7.22 -10.10
N ASN A 442 40.43 -7.10 -9.07
CA ASN A 442 41.39 -8.15 -8.72
C ASN A 442 40.69 -9.43 -8.20
N ASN A 443 39.44 -9.33 -7.73
CA ASN A 443 38.61 -10.48 -7.42
C ASN A 443 38.01 -11.08 -8.72
N GLU A 444 37.56 -10.26 -9.67
CA GLU A 444 36.98 -10.71 -10.96
C GLU A 444 38.00 -11.33 -11.94
N GLU A 445 39.28 -10.90 -11.93
CA GLU A 445 40.32 -11.53 -12.77
C GLU A 445 40.78 -12.90 -12.22
N ASN A 446 40.57 -13.17 -10.93
CA ASN A 446 40.77 -14.49 -10.34
C ASN A 446 39.57 -15.43 -10.58
N ASP A 447 38.37 -14.90 -10.81
CA ASP A 447 37.13 -15.66 -11.04
C ASP A 447 37.09 -16.42 -12.39
N ASN A 448 37.94 -16.08 -13.37
CA ASN A 448 37.94 -16.72 -14.71
C ASN A 448 38.83 -17.96 -14.85
N ILE A 449 39.64 -18.29 -13.84
CA ILE A 449 40.48 -19.51 -13.84
C ILE A 449 40.00 -20.54 -12.80
N GLU A 450 39.13 -20.15 -11.86
CA GLU A 450 38.74 -20.97 -10.70
C GLU A 450 37.30 -21.50 -10.74
N HIS A 451 36.68 -21.57 -11.92
CA HIS A 451 35.31 -22.07 -12.09
C HIS A 451 35.12 -23.59 -11.93
N ASN A 452 36.10 -24.31 -11.36
CA ASN A 452 35.96 -25.74 -11.05
C ASN A 452 36.61 -26.21 -9.74
N GLU A 453 37.20 -25.35 -8.90
CA GLU A 453 37.86 -25.82 -7.66
C GLU A 453 37.73 -24.92 -6.40
N PHE A 454 36.86 -23.91 -6.39
CA PHE A 454 36.59 -23.10 -5.18
C PHE A 454 35.35 -23.52 -4.38
N LEU A 455 35.31 -24.79 -3.98
CA LEU A 455 34.43 -25.27 -2.90
C LEU A 455 35.18 -25.54 -1.58
N GLN A 456 36.45 -25.12 -1.45
CA GLN A 456 37.25 -25.39 -0.25
C GLN A 456 38.21 -24.26 0.11
N SER A 457 37.69 -23.10 0.50
CA SER A 457 38.25 -22.32 1.62
C SER A 457 37.21 -21.33 2.18
N ASN A 458 37.05 -21.33 3.51
CA ASN A 458 35.89 -20.84 4.30
C ASN A 458 35.49 -19.37 4.08
N PRO A 459 34.28 -19.08 3.57
CA PRO A 459 33.62 -17.81 3.80
C PRO A 459 32.81 -17.89 5.10
N TYR A 460 33.24 -17.13 6.10
CA TYR A 460 32.45 -16.64 7.24
C TYR A 460 31.52 -17.64 7.95
N GLN A 461 32.08 -18.30 8.96
CA GLN A 461 31.33 -19.12 9.91
C GLN A 461 30.49 -18.21 10.82
N PHE A 462 29.25 -17.92 10.43
CA PHE A 462 28.28 -17.35 11.36
C PHE A 462 28.12 -18.28 12.55
N ASP A 463 28.38 -17.76 13.74
CA ASP A 463 28.16 -18.44 15.00
C ASP A 463 26.97 -17.80 15.72
N LEU A 464 25.91 -18.58 15.91
CA LEU A 464 24.70 -18.17 16.63
C LEU A 464 24.99 -17.73 18.08
N SER A 465 26.10 -18.19 18.67
CA SER A 465 26.55 -17.76 20.00
C SER A 465 27.02 -16.29 20.02
N LEU A 466 27.38 -15.75 18.86
CA LEU A 466 27.87 -14.39 18.65
C LEU A 466 26.80 -13.46 18.05
N LEU A 467 25.52 -13.80 18.23
CA LEU A 467 24.42 -12.96 17.76
C LEU A 467 24.60 -11.53 18.27
N SER A 468 24.64 -10.57 17.35
CA SER A 468 24.89 -9.17 17.71
C SER A 468 23.83 -8.65 18.69
N PRO A 469 24.13 -7.60 19.48
CA PRO A 469 23.12 -6.94 20.29
C PRO A 469 21.91 -6.49 19.44
N ILE A 470 20.73 -6.46 20.07
CA ILE A 470 19.51 -5.96 19.44
C ILE A 470 19.76 -4.53 18.97
N CYS A 471 19.66 -4.29 17.67
CA CYS A 471 19.89 -2.99 17.07
C CYS A 471 18.60 -2.16 16.91
N LYS A 472 17.44 -2.82 16.78
CA LYS A 472 16.12 -2.18 16.77
C LYS A 472 15.05 -3.13 17.29
N THR A 473 14.01 -2.57 17.89
CA THR A 473 12.87 -3.33 18.42
C THR A 473 11.56 -2.68 18.00
N ILE A 474 10.59 -3.49 17.59
CA ILE A 474 9.19 -3.09 17.44
C ILE A 474 8.42 -3.75 18.57
N ASN A 475 7.70 -2.96 19.36
CA ASN A 475 6.88 -3.49 20.44
C ASN A 475 5.57 -4.05 19.87
N CYS A 476 5.25 -5.29 20.24
CA CYS A 476 4.01 -5.96 19.87
C CYS A 476 3.10 -6.08 21.09
N SER A 477 1.78 -5.99 20.88
CA SER A 477 0.83 -6.23 21.96
C SER A 477 0.85 -7.69 22.40
N LYS A 478 0.74 -7.94 23.71
CA LYS A 478 0.91 -9.25 24.39
C LYS A 478 -0.07 -10.37 23.96
N LYS A 479 -0.85 -10.19 22.90
CA LYS A 479 -2.01 -11.05 22.60
C LYS A 479 -1.80 -12.01 21.43
N ASN A 480 -0.69 -11.94 20.69
CA ASN A 480 -0.53 -12.71 19.46
C ASN A 480 0.84 -13.39 19.37
N TRP A 481 0.90 -14.52 18.66
CA TRP A 481 2.06 -15.41 18.52
C TRP A 481 3.20 -14.80 17.67
N ALA A 482 3.11 -13.50 17.36
CA ALA A 482 4.07 -12.72 16.59
C ALA A 482 4.54 -13.41 15.29
N ALA A 483 3.61 -14.04 14.57
CA ALA A 483 3.89 -14.57 13.24
C ALA A 483 4.49 -13.47 12.36
N LEU A 484 5.50 -13.83 11.56
CA LEU A 484 6.16 -12.94 10.62
C LEU A 484 6.53 -13.69 9.34
N ALA A 485 6.63 -12.95 8.25
CA ALA A 485 7.13 -13.44 6.97
C ALA A 485 7.93 -12.33 6.28
N THR A 486 8.93 -12.69 5.49
CA THR A 486 9.70 -11.72 4.70
C THR A 486 9.69 -12.08 3.23
N ASN A 487 9.88 -11.06 2.40
CA ASN A 487 10.21 -11.22 0.99
C ASN A 487 11.49 -10.47 0.62
N GLU A 488 12.41 -10.34 1.59
CA GLU A 488 13.67 -9.59 1.50
C GLU A 488 13.52 -8.06 1.44
N LYS A 489 12.45 -7.55 0.84
CA LYS A 489 12.15 -6.11 0.72
C LYS A 489 11.37 -5.60 1.91
N TYR A 490 10.38 -6.38 2.32
CA TYR A 490 9.50 -6.09 3.44
C TYR A 490 9.40 -7.25 4.42
N LEU A 491 9.07 -6.91 5.65
CA LEU A 491 8.67 -7.83 6.69
C LEU A 491 7.16 -7.65 6.95
N LEU A 492 6.37 -8.69 6.70
CA LEU A 492 4.96 -8.74 7.07
C LEU A 492 4.84 -9.24 8.51
N ILE A 493 4.22 -8.43 9.37
CA ILE A 493 3.98 -8.77 10.78
C ILE A 493 2.51 -8.62 11.13
N TYR A 494 2.10 -9.27 12.22
CA TYR A 494 0.77 -9.09 12.79
C TYR A 494 0.84 -8.32 14.11
N GLN A 495 0.22 -7.13 14.15
CA GLN A 495 0.24 -6.23 15.32
C GLN A 495 -1.15 -5.62 15.54
N GLU A 496 -1.69 -5.77 16.77
CA GLU A 496 -2.91 -5.09 17.21
C GLU A 496 -4.15 -5.25 16.30
N SER A 497 -4.33 -6.44 15.72
CA SER A 497 -5.40 -6.74 14.74
C SER A 497 -5.12 -6.21 13.32
N TYR A 498 -3.92 -5.72 13.04
CA TYR A 498 -3.48 -5.30 11.72
C TYR A 498 -2.36 -6.19 11.20
N LEU A 499 -2.39 -6.47 9.90
CA LEU A 499 -1.21 -6.89 9.16
C LEU A 499 -0.44 -5.65 8.74
N CYS A 500 0.85 -5.57 9.10
CA CYS A 500 1.71 -4.43 8.83
C CYS A 500 2.88 -4.87 7.95
N LEU A 501 3.16 -4.12 6.88
CA LEU A 501 4.42 -4.23 6.14
C LEU A 501 5.43 -3.25 6.69
N ILE A 502 6.63 -3.75 6.93
CA ILE A 502 7.75 -3.01 7.49
C ILE A 502 8.91 -3.01 6.50
N ASP A 503 9.55 -1.87 6.29
CA ASP A 503 10.77 -1.75 5.47
C ASP A 503 12.03 -2.22 6.22
N ARG A 504 13.17 -2.17 5.52
CA ARG A 504 14.48 -2.51 6.11
C ARG A 504 14.93 -1.50 7.16
N GLU A 505 14.42 -0.29 7.09
CA GLU A 505 14.57 0.74 8.12
C GLU A 505 13.72 0.45 9.36
N PHE A 506 12.94 -0.64 9.37
CA PHE A 506 12.08 -1.08 10.48
C PHE A 506 10.96 -0.06 10.78
N THR A 507 10.39 0.51 9.73
CA THR A 507 9.27 1.46 9.78
C THR A 507 8.05 0.80 9.15
N ILE A 508 6.87 0.94 9.79
CA ILE A 508 5.61 0.44 9.22
C ILE A 508 5.25 1.33 8.03
N ILE A 509 5.27 0.77 6.83
CA ILE A 509 5.01 1.49 5.58
C ILE A 509 3.54 1.39 5.18
N LYS A 510 2.92 0.22 5.44
CA LYS A 510 1.52 -0.03 5.13
C LYS A 510 0.90 -0.92 6.20
N LYS A 511 -0.40 -0.78 6.41
CA LYS A 511 -1.18 -1.66 7.29
C LYS A 511 -2.56 -1.93 6.74
N THR A 512 -3.12 -3.09 7.08
CA THR A 512 -4.50 -3.47 6.75
C THR A 512 -5.12 -4.22 7.91
N LEU A 513 -6.44 -4.06 8.11
CA LEU A 513 -7.13 -4.70 9.21
C LEU A 513 -7.26 -6.20 8.95
N TRP A 514 -6.85 -7.01 9.92
CA TRP A 514 -7.01 -8.46 9.91
C TRP A 514 -8.20 -8.88 10.77
N SER A 515 -9.28 -9.30 10.12
CA SER A 515 -10.53 -9.71 10.77
C SER A 515 -10.80 -11.22 10.69
N PHE A 516 -9.83 -12.00 10.22
CA PHE A 516 -10.01 -13.42 9.89
C PHE A 516 -9.56 -14.38 11.00
N GLY A 517 -9.40 -13.91 12.24
CA GLY A 517 -9.07 -14.74 13.40
C GLY A 517 -7.58 -14.88 13.66
N GLU A 518 -7.18 -15.95 14.36
CA GLU A 518 -5.78 -16.17 14.74
C GLU A 518 -4.93 -16.58 13.52
N ILE A 519 -3.77 -15.94 13.36
CA ILE A 519 -2.79 -16.29 12.33
C ILE A 519 -1.91 -17.41 12.89
N TRP A 520 -1.84 -18.50 12.16
CA TRP A 520 -1.07 -19.68 12.55
C TRP A 520 0.28 -19.71 11.87
N ASP A 521 0.33 -19.26 10.61
CA ASP A 521 1.56 -19.22 9.83
C ASP A 521 1.50 -18.17 8.71
N MET A 522 2.67 -17.70 8.27
CA MET A 522 2.83 -16.76 7.16
C MET A 522 4.13 -17.05 6.41
N PHE A 523 4.11 -16.94 5.09
CA PHE A 523 5.32 -17.06 4.26
C PHE A 523 5.15 -16.32 2.94
N TRP A 524 6.26 -16.09 2.25
CA TRP A 524 6.26 -15.43 0.93
C TRP A 524 6.27 -16.45 -0.21
N SER A 525 5.62 -16.09 -1.32
CA SER A 525 5.73 -16.81 -2.59
C SER A 525 6.32 -15.90 -3.66
N SER A 526 7.54 -16.24 -4.11
CA SER A 526 8.19 -15.55 -5.22
C SER A 526 7.45 -15.77 -6.55
N ALA A 527 6.84 -16.95 -6.74
CA ALA A 527 6.10 -17.26 -7.97
C ALA A 527 4.84 -16.40 -8.16
N LEU A 528 4.16 -16.06 -7.05
CA LEU A 528 2.95 -15.23 -7.08
C LEU A 528 3.22 -13.77 -6.73
N GLU A 529 4.42 -13.45 -6.26
CA GLU A 529 4.80 -12.16 -5.67
C GLU A 529 3.82 -11.70 -4.58
N ARG A 530 3.43 -12.63 -3.70
CA ARG A 530 2.44 -12.39 -2.64
C ARG A 530 2.79 -13.15 -1.37
N PHE A 531 2.34 -12.61 -0.24
CA PHE A 531 2.39 -13.33 1.04
C PHE A 531 1.21 -14.28 1.17
N PHE A 532 1.47 -15.47 1.70
CA PHE A 532 0.47 -16.37 2.21
C PHE A 532 0.25 -16.12 3.70
N VAL A 533 -1.00 -16.11 4.13
CA VAL A 533 -1.39 -16.07 5.54
C VAL A 533 -2.35 -17.22 5.81
N ILE A 534 -2.03 -18.04 6.81
CA ILE A 534 -2.80 -19.23 7.18
C ILE A 534 -3.49 -18.98 8.52
N ASN A 535 -4.78 -19.27 8.58
CA ASN A 535 -5.48 -19.52 9.84
C ASN A 535 -5.95 -20.97 9.89
N GLU A 536 -6.62 -21.36 10.97
CA GLU A 536 -7.08 -22.74 11.18
C GLU A 536 -7.87 -23.32 9.99
N LYS A 537 -8.63 -22.51 9.23
CA LYS A 537 -9.60 -23.01 8.22
C LYS A 537 -9.35 -22.54 6.79
N ASN A 538 -8.59 -21.47 6.61
CA ASN A 538 -8.48 -20.75 5.35
C ASN A 538 -7.04 -20.32 5.11
N VAL A 539 -6.74 -20.14 3.83
CA VAL A 539 -5.47 -19.63 3.34
C VAL A 539 -5.75 -18.37 2.54
N PHE A 540 -5.00 -17.32 2.82
CA PHE A 540 -5.18 -16.00 2.22
C PHE A 540 -3.92 -15.57 1.48
N LEU A 541 -4.11 -14.78 0.43
CA LEU A 541 -3.05 -14.05 -0.27
C LEU A 541 -3.10 -12.58 0.12
N ILE A 542 -1.92 -12.01 0.39
CA ILE A 542 -1.74 -10.59 0.63
C ILE A 542 -0.86 -10.02 -0.49
N ASP A 543 -1.41 -9.04 -1.19
CA ASP A 543 -0.72 -8.24 -2.19
C ASP A 543 0.08 -7.13 -1.49
N GLU A 544 1.41 -7.10 -1.67
CA GLU A 544 2.27 -6.13 -0.98
C GLU A 544 2.04 -4.69 -1.40
N ASP A 545 1.55 -4.48 -2.63
CA ASP A 545 1.35 -3.17 -3.20
C ASP A 545 0.04 -2.55 -2.70
N LYS A 546 -1.01 -3.35 -2.65
CA LYS A 546 -2.37 -2.90 -2.30
C LYS A 546 -2.77 -3.19 -0.86
N MET A 547 -2.04 -4.05 -0.15
CA MET A 547 -2.44 -4.65 1.13
C MET A 547 -3.86 -5.26 1.09
N SER A 548 -4.27 -5.74 -0.08
CA SER A 548 -5.55 -6.42 -0.26
C SER A 548 -5.42 -7.87 0.20
N ILE A 549 -6.40 -8.32 0.98
CA ILE A 549 -6.51 -9.69 1.48
C ILE A 549 -7.49 -10.46 0.59
N GLU A 550 -7.02 -11.53 -0.04
CA GLU A 550 -7.82 -12.41 -0.88
C GLU A 550 -7.87 -13.81 -0.26
N SER A 551 -9.07 -14.37 -0.05
CA SER A 551 -9.21 -15.75 0.44
C SER A 551 -9.18 -16.74 -0.72
N ILE A 552 -8.35 -17.79 -0.63
CA ILE A 552 -8.28 -18.84 -1.64
C ILE A 552 -9.40 -19.85 -1.39
N GLN A 553 -10.57 -19.58 -1.97
CA GLN A 553 -11.78 -20.41 -1.78
C GLN A 553 -11.58 -21.89 -2.17
N LYS A 554 -10.70 -22.17 -3.13
CA LYS A 554 -10.40 -23.55 -3.58
C LYS A 554 -9.71 -24.41 -2.50
N ILE A 555 -9.02 -23.79 -1.54
CA ILE A 555 -8.33 -24.47 -0.42
C ILE A 555 -9.23 -24.58 0.82
N THR A 556 -10.39 -23.92 0.82
CA THR A 556 -11.38 -24.03 1.90
C THR A 556 -11.95 -25.46 1.93
N THR A 557 -11.30 -26.31 2.72
CA THR A 557 -11.59 -27.73 2.87
C THR A 557 -12.10 -28.03 4.28
N LYS A 558 -12.44 -29.30 4.55
CA LYS A 558 -12.73 -29.78 5.91
C LYS A 558 -11.48 -29.85 6.80
N HIS A 559 -10.29 -29.63 6.25
CA HIS A 559 -9.04 -29.74 6.99
C HIS A 559 -8.82 -28.52 7.88
N LYS A 560 -8.10 -28.74 8.98
CA LYS A 560 -7.52 -27.67 9.78
C LYS A 560 -6.06 -27.55 9.40
N TRP A 561 -5.60 -26.36 9.03
CA TRP A 561 -4.23 -26.12 8.58
C TRP A 561 -3.34 -25.70 9.74
N CYS A 562 -2.08 -26.13 9.76
CA CYS A 562 -1.12 -25.73 10.80
C CYS A 562 0.01 -24.82 10.33
N CYS A 563 0.61 -25.14 9.20
CA CYS A 563 1.70 -24.42 8.58
C CYS A 563 1.72 -24.68 7.07
N GLY A 564 2.53 -23.92 6.36
CA GLY A 564 2.72 -24.11 4.93
C GLY A 564 4.03 -23.52 4.42
N THR A 565 4.37 -23.90 3.21
CA THR A 565 5.51 -23.34 2.46
C THR A 565 5.21 -23.46 0.98
N CYS A 566 6.00 -22.81 0.13
CA CYS A 566 5.87 -22.99 -1.30
C CYS A 566 7.22 -23.04 -2.02
N SER A 567 7.20 -23.67 -3.19
CA SER A 567 8.23 -23.57 -4.22
C SER A 567 7.75 -22.60 -5.30
N ASP A 568 8.48 -22.50 -6.42
CA ASP A 568 8.01 -21.74 -7.59
C ASP A 568 6.81 -22.40 -8.30
N LYS A 569 6.52 -23.67 -8.00
CA LYS A 569 5.51 -24.47 -8.71
C LYS A 569 4.40 -24.99 -7.81
N SER A 570 4.72 -25.26 -6.55
CA SER A 570 3.84 -25.98 -5.63
C SER A 570 3.68 -25.24 -4.30
N LEU A 571 2.47 -25.27 -3.78
CA LEU A 571 2.13 -24.88 -2.41
C LEU A 571 1.94 -26.15 -1.57
N PHE A 572 2.64 -26.24 -0.45
CA PHE A 572 2.55 -27.36 0.49
C PHE A 572 1.88 -26.90 1.78
N LEU A 573 0.82 -27.57 2.20
CA LEU A 573 0.09 -27.28 3.44
C LEU A 573 0.04 -28.51 4.34
N ALA A 574 0.38 -28.34 5.62
CA ALA A 574 0.27 -29.41 6.61
C ALA A 574 -1.05 -29.31 7.40
N THR A 575 -1.66 -30.46 7.68
CA THR A 575 -2.87 -30.51 8.52
C THR A 575 -2.53 -30.56 10.00
N TYR A 576 -3.40 -30.01 10.84
CA TYR A 576 -3.16 -29.81 12.26
C TYR A 576 -3.03 -31.10 13.10
N ARG A 577 -1.97 -31.13 13.92
CA ARG A 577 -1.65 -32.08 15.01
C ARG A 577 -1.50 -33.54 14.56
N ARG A 578 -2.17 -34.47 15.24
CA ARG A 578 -1.80 -35.88 15.26
C ARG A 578 -2.12 -36.57 13.95
N GLY A 579 -1.12 -37.25 13.40
CA GLY A 579 -1.15 -37.76 12.04
C GLY A 579 -1.36 -36.62 11.05
N SER A 580 -0.50 -35.60 11.10
CA SER A 580 -0.49 -34.55 10.08
C SER A 580 -0.32 -35.18 8.69
N SER A 581 -1.09 -34.71 7.71
CA SER A 581 -0.88 -34.97 6.29
C SER A 581 -0.24 -33.73 5.66
N ILE A 582 0.48 -33.91 4.55
CA ILE A 582 0.93 -32.80 3.69
C ILE A 582 0.09 -32.84 2.42
N VAL A 583 -0.46 -31.70 2.04
CA VAL A 583 -1.26 -31.53 0.81
C VAL A 583 -0.50 -30.62 -0.13
N GLU A 584 -0.29 -31.07 -1.36
CA GLU A 584 0.34 -30.31 -2.43
C GLU A 584 -0.73 -29.72 -3.35
N PHE A 585 -0.57 -28.43 -3.66
CA PHE A 585 -1.33 -27.72 -4.67
C PHE A 585 -0.37 -27.14 -5.72
N ASN A 586 -0.79 -27.04 -6.97
CA ASN A 586 -0.10 -26.21 -7.94
C ASN A 586 -0.24 -24.73 -7.54
N LEU A 587 0.72 -23.88 -7.86
CA LEU A 587 0.60 -22.43 -7.70
C LEU A 587 0.05 -21.76 -8.96
N LEU A 588 0.64 -22.10 -10.11
CA LEU A 588 0.36 -21.51 -11.41
C LEU A 588 -0.08 -22.59 -12.41
N PRO A 589 -0.98 -22.28 -13.36
CA PRO A 589 -1.64 -20.99 -13.57
C PRO A 589 -2.77 -20.70 -12.57
N SER A 590 -3.18 -21.69 -11.78
CA SER A 590 -4.15 -21.50 -10.71
C SER A 590 -3.92 -22.49 -9.58
N ILE A 591 -4.38 -22.15 -8.37
CA ILE A 591 -4.16 -22.99 -7.20
C ILE A 591 -5.12 -24.17 -7.20
N GLU A 592 -4.59 -25.36 -7.46
CA GLU A 592 -5.37 -26.59 -7.61
C GLU A 592 -4.70 -27.77 -6.91
N PHE A 593 -5.52 -28.62 -6.31
CA PHE A 593 -5.05 -29.82 -5.61
C PHE A 593 -4.27 -30.72 -6.57
N VAL A 594 -3.08 -31.14 -6.14
CA VAL A 594 -2.23 -32.09 -6.86
C VAL A 594 -2.34 -33.46 -6.21
N LYS A 595 -1.95 -33.55 -4.94
CA LYS A 595 -1.92 -34.80 -4.18
C LYS A 595 -1.88 -34.55 -2.69
N GLN A 596 -2.11 -35.60 -1.91
CA GLN A 596 -1.97 -35.59 -0.46
C GLN A 596 -1.16 -36.80 -0.02
N TRP A 597 -0.10 -36.55 0.75
CA TRP A 597 0.60 -37.58 1.50
C TRP A 597 -0.12 -37.82 2.81
N LYS A 598 -0.41 -39.08 3.09
CA LYS A 598 -1.15 -39.48 4.27
C LYS A 598 -0.23 -39.49 5.50
N PRO A 599 -0.78 -39.63 6.72
CA PRO A 599 0.03 -39.70 7.93
C PRO A 599 1.13 -40.77 7.80
N SER A 600 0.82 -41.97 7.31
CA SER A 600 1.80 -43.03 7.06
C SER A 600 3.05 -42.62 6.28
N ASP A 601 2.92 -41.61 5.41
CA ASP A 601 3.98 -41.17 4.51
C ASP A 601 4.74 -39.96 5.10
N THR A 602 4.13 -39.26 6.06
CA THR A 602 4.61 -37.96 6.59
C THR A 602 5.11 -38.10 8.03
N CYS A 603 4.27 -38.55 8.96
CA CYS A 603 4.59 -38.72 10.37
C CYS A 603 3.72 -39.81 11.03
N SER A 604 4.16 -40.35 12.17
CA SER A 604 3.37 -41.37 12.87
C SER A 604 2.01 -40.82 13.33
N LYS A 605 1.06 -41.71 13.64
CA LYS A 605 -0.30 -41.33 14.09
C LYS A 605 -0.30 -40.49 15.38
N ASP A 606 0.75 -40.59 16.18
CA ASP A 606 0.91 -39.90 17.46
C ASP A 606 1.82 -38.67 17.33
N GLU A 607 2.36 -38.45 16.14
CA GLU A 607 3.19 -37.31 15.77
C GLU A 607 2.37 -36.23 15.05
N GLY A 608 2.85 -35.00 15.09
CA GLY A 608 2.33 -33.91 14.28
C GLY A 608 3.43 -33.05 13.68
N ILE A 609 3.15 -32.47 12.51
CA ILE A 609 4.03 -31.50 11.86
C ILE A 609 3.73 -30.13 12.47
N HIS A 610 4.74 -29.53 13.09
CA HIS A 610 4.66 -28.20 13.70
C HIS A 610 4.98 -27.11 12.70
N ASP A 611 6.05 -27.30 11.92
CA ASP A 611 6.51 -26.33 10.95
C ASP A 611 7.15 -27.02 9.74
N MET A 612 7.16 -26.33 8.61
CA MET A 612 7.67 -26.87 7.35
C MET A 612 8.22 -25.76 6.46
N ILE A 613 9.40 -25.99 5.87
CA ILE A 613 10.00 -25.08 4.89
C ILE A 613 10.48 -25.81 3.66
N TYR A 614 10.18 -25.25 2.49
CA TYR A 614 10.70 -25.69 1.21
C TYR A 614 12.01 -24.99 0.89
N ASN A 615 13.00 -25.77 0.47
CA ASN A 615 14.24 -25.25 -0.09
C ASN A 615 14.81 -26.24 -1.11
N ASP A 616 15.05 -25.80 -2.34
CA ASP A 616 15.74 -26.57 -3.38
C ASP A 616 15.29 -28.05 -3.48
N GLU A 617 14.02 -28.24 -3.84
CA GLU A 617 13.36 -29.57 -3.96
C GLU A 617 13.31 -30.42 -2.67
N LYS A 618 13.58 -29.81 -1.52
CA LYS A 618 13.55 -30.46 -0.22
C LYS A 618 12.54 -29.78 0.70
N LEU A 619 11.98 -30.55 1.63
CA LEU A 619 11.10 -30.08 2.68
C LEU A 619 11.78 -30.36 4.03
N PHE A 620 12.10 -29.30 4.75
CA PHE A 620 12.54 -29.37 6.14
C PHE A 620 11.28 -29.39 7.03
N LEU A 621 11.14 -30.40 7.87
CA LEU A 621 9.98 -30.64 8.72
C LEU A 621 10.37 -30.63 10.20
N ILE A 622 9.55 -30.02 11.04
CA ILE A 622 9.61 -30.18 12.49
C ILE A 622 8.47 -31.09 12.93
N ILE A 623 8.81 -32.22 13.54
CA ILE A 623 7.86 -33.27 13.94
C ILE A 623 7.92 -33.45 15.46
N GLU A 624 6.76 -33.29 16.12
CA GLU A 624 6.59 -33.52 17.57
C GLU A 624 5.83 -34.82 17.79
N ASN A 625 6.32 -35.68 18.68
CA ASN A 625 5.53 -36.72 19.33
C ASN A 625 5.15 -36.27 20.74
N GLN A 626 3.87 -35.93 20.93
CA GLN A 626 3.36 -35.43 22.20
C GLN A 626 3.32 -36.47 23.31
N LEU A 627 3.17 -37.75 22.95
CA LEU A 627 3.08 -38.84 23.93
C LEU A 627 4.45 -39.20 24.47
N GLU A 628 5.43 -39.31 23.58
CA GLU A 628 6.82 -39.61 23.94
C GLU A 628 7.58 -38.38 24.43
N LYS A 629 6.99 -37.19 24.28
CA LYS A 629 7.66 -35.90 24.44
C LYS A 629 8.97 -35.90 23.66
N THR A 630 8.91 -36.09 22.35
CA THR A 630 10.10 -36.03 21.50
C THR A 630 9.87 -35.05 20.37
N VAL A 631 10.91 -34.33 19.99
CA VAL A 631 10.91 -33.45 18.83
C VAL A 631 12.06 -33.85 17.94
N ARG A 632 11.79 -34.06 16.66
CA ARG A 632 12.85 -34.23 15.66
C ARG A 632 12.61 -33.30 14.50
N VAL A 633 13.70 -33.03 13.80
CA VAL A 633 13.63 -32.40 12.49
C VAL A 633 14.05 -33.40 11.43
N GLU A 634 13.49 -33.25 10.25
CA GLU A 634 13.79 -34.11 9.12
C GLU A 634 13.90 -33.27 7.86
N LEU A 635 14.87 -33.60 7.00
CA LEU A 635 14.91 -33.09 5.64
C LEU A 635 14.43 -34.20 4.71
N ARG A 636 13.42 -33.90 3.90
CA ARG A 636 12.79 -34.86 2.99
C ARG A 636 12.81 -34.37 1.56
N SER A 637 12.74 -35.28 0.60
CA SER A 637 12.48 -34.90 -0.80
C SER A 637 11.08 -34.31 -0.94
N SER A 638 10.91 -33.15 -1.56
CA SER A 638 9.58 -32.57 -1.78
C SER A 638 8.74 -33.34 -2.80
N LYS A 639 9.39 -34.15 -3.66
CA LYS A 639 8.72 -34.91 -4.73
C LYS A 639 8.08 -36.20 -4.20
N ILE A 640 8.82 -36.94 -3.38
CA ILE A 640 8.44 -38.29 -2.92
C ILE A 640 8.31 -38.42 -1.40
N LEU A 641 8.75 -37.42 -0.62
CA LEU A 641 8.80 -37.42 0.86
C LEU A 641 9.71 -38.46 1.52
N ASP A 642 10.66 -39.03 0.78
CA ASP A 642 11.72 -39.84 1.37
C ASP A 642 12.59 -38.99 2.30
N CYS A 643 12.89 -39.54 3.48
CA CYS A 643 13.74 -38.91 4.48
C CYS A 643 15.21 -38.97 4.04
N LEU A 644 15.82 -37.80 3.87
CA LEU A 644 17.23 -37.64 3.51
C LEU A 644 18.11 -37.72 4.77
N TRP A 645 17.68 -37.06 5.85
CA TRP A 645 18.28 -37.18 7.18
C TRP A 645 17.28 -36.77 8.26
N SER A 646 17.56 -37.18 9.50
CA SER A 646 16.79 -36.82 10.68
C SER A 646 17.73 -36.45 11.83
N LEU A 647 17.35 -35.43 12.61
CA LEU A 647 18.04 -35.01 13.82
C LEU A 647 17.04 -34.93 14.97
N GLN A 648 17.31 -35.69 16.03
CA GLN A 648 16.56 -35.62 17.28
C GLN A 648 16.97 -34.37 18.05
N LEU A 649 15.99 -33.58 18.49
CA LEU A 649 16.19 -32.41 19.35
C LEU A 649 15.87 -32.75 20.81
N ASP A 650 16.48 -31.99 21.73
CA ASP A 650 16.19 -32.04 23.15
C ASP A 650 14.70 -31.74 23.38
N SER A 651 14.05 -32.51 24.23
CA SER A 651 12.64 -32.31 24.54
C SER A 651 12.42 -31.38 25.73
N ALA A 652 11.42 -30.52 25.64
CA ALA A 652 10.88 -29.81 26.79
C ALA A 652 9.85 -30.69 27.52
N ASP A 653 9.88 -30.69 28.85
CA ASP A 653 8.92 -31.45 29.66
C ASP A 653 7.45 -30.96 29.53
N ASN A 654 7.26 -29.81 28.89
CA ASN A 654 5.99 -29.11 28.76
C ASN A 654 5.17 -29.57 27.55
N GLN A 655 3.85 -29.71 27.74
CA GLN A 655 2.90 -30.28 26.79
C GLN A 655 2.50 -29.36 25.61
N LYS A 656 3.22 -28.26 25.36
CA LYS A 656 2.86 -27.27 24.33
C LYS A 656 4.09 -26.77 23.57
N VAL A 657 4.82 -27.71 22.98
CA VAL A 657 6.01 -27.40 22.19
C VAL A 657 5.67 -26.45 21.05
N GLN A 658 6.18 -25.23 21.14
CA GLN A 658 6.15 -24.24 20.07
C GLN A 658 7.56 -24.16 19.46
N ILE A 659 7.72 -24.75 18.28
CA ILE A 659 8.96 -24.68 17.53
C ILE A 659 8.65 -24.25 16.11
N ARG A 660 9.43 -23.27 15.64
CA ARG A 660 9.40 -22.76 14.26
C ARG A 660 10.77 -22.92 13.63
N CYS A 661 10.87 -22.73 12.33
CA CYS A 661 12.13 -22.69 11.61
C CYS A 661 12.20 -21.54 10.62
N CYS A 662 13.41 -21.25 10.16
CA CYS A 662 13.67 -20.46 8.97
C CYS A 662 14.89 -21.02 8.24
N ILE A 663 14.98 -20.76 6.93
CA ILE A 663 16.23 -20.98 6.18
C ILE A 663 17.26 -19.97 6.66
N PHE A 664 18.51 -20.39 6.67
CA PHE A 664 19.67 -19.57 7.02
C PHE A 664 20.83 -19.95 6.11
N ASN A 665 21.63 -18.98 5.65
CA ASN A 665 22.79 -19.23 4.78
C ASN A 665 22.53 -20.19 3.60
N TYR A 666 21.42 -19.96 2.89
CA TYR A 666 20.95 -20.74 1.72
C TYR A 666 20.51 -22.19 1.99
N ASP A 667 21.31 -23.01 2.69
CA ASP A 667 21.06 -24.45 2.88
C ASP A 667 21.21 -24.93 4.33
N GLU A 668 21.28 -24.01 5.30
CA GLU A 668 21.22 -24.29 6.73
C GLU A 668 19.86 -23.85 7.30
N TRP A 669 19.58 -24.25 8.54
CA TRP A 669 18.31 -23.92 9.20
C TRP A 669 18.53 -23.41 10.62
N ILE A 670 17.71 -22.45 11.03
CA ILE A 670 17.55 -22.11 12.44
C ILE A 670 16.20 -22.64 12.90
N ALA A 671 16.21 -23.50 13.91
CA ALA A 671 15.01 -23.87 14.67
C ALA A 671 14.89 -22.97 15.92
N VAL A 672 13.71 -22.40 16.10
CA VAL A 672 13.34 -21.48 17.17
C VAL A 672 12.52 -22.25 18.19
N TYR A 673 13.08 -22.53 19.36
CA TYR A 673 12.45 -23.33 20.40
C TYR A 673 11.99 -22.42 21.54
N HIS A 674 10.70 -22.07 21.53
CA HIS A 674 10.10 -21.14 22.50
C HIS A 674 10.23 -21.64 23.94
N ASP A 675 9.80 -22.87 24.21
CA ASP A 675 9.70 -23.39 25.58
C ASP A 675 11.06 -23.55 26.26
N LEU A 676 12.12 -23.77 25.48
CA LEU A 676 13.50 -23.82 25.96
C LEU A 676 14.21 -22.46 25.86
N SER A 677 13.52 -21.42 25.38
CA SER A 677 14.09 -20.09 25.11
C SER A 677 15.41 -20.18 24.33
N ARG A 678 15.41 -20.96 23.25
CA ARG A 678 16.64 -21.39 22.56
C ARG A 678 16.52 -21.28 21.05
N LEU A 679 17.61 -20.91 20.39
CA LEU A 679 17.80 -20.96 18.96
C LEU A 679 18.79 -22.10 18.65
N ILE A 680 18.50 -22.91 17.63
CA ILE A 680 19.25 -24.11 17.27
C ILE A 680 19.66 -23.99 15.81
N HIS A 681 20.96 -23.97 15.53
CA HIS A 681 21.50 -23.91 14.17
C HIS A 681 21.84 -25.32 13.69
N ILE A 682 21.25 -25.69 12.56
CA ILE A 682 21.36 -27.02 11.96
C ILE A 682 22.01 -26.87 10.59
N THR A 683 23.06 -27.64 10.35
CA THR A 683 23.80 -27.66 9.08
C THR A 683 23.00 -28.33 7.97
N LYS A 684 23.40 -28.11 6.72
CA LYS A 684 22.86 -28.78 5.52
C LYS A 684 22.79 -30.31 5.60
N ASP A 685 23.72 -30.93 6.32
CA ASP A 685 23.83 -32.38 6.52
C ASP A 685 23.15 -32.89 7.81
N GLY A 686 22.33 -32.05 8.45
CA GLY A 686 21.50 -32.46 9.58
C GLY A 686 22.25 -32.58 10.90
N LYS A 687 23.37 -31.88 11.06
CA LYS A 687 24.13 -31.83 12.33
C LYS A 687 23.79 -30.56 13.10
N LEU A 688 23.80 -30.67 14.41
CA LEU A 688 23.74 -29.52 15.31
C LEU A 688 25.05 -28.72 15.19
N LYS A 689 24.99 -27.52 14.64
CA LYS A 689 26.15 -26.61 14.48
C LYS A 689 26.42 -25.81 15.74
N ALA A 690 25.38 -25.14 16.23
CA ALA A 690 25.45 -24.26 17.38
C ALA A 690 24.08 -24.15 18.03
N SER A 691 24.06 -23.69 19.27
CA SER A 691 22.81 -23.34 19.91
C SER A 691 23.01 -22.28 20.98
N SER A 692 22.07 -21.34 21.05
CA SER A 692 22.13 -20.18 21.93
C SER A 692 20.80 -19.99 22.65
N THR A 693 20.86 -19.61 23.92
CA THR A 693 19.68 -19.14 24.66
C THR A 693 19.30 -17.73 24.20
N TYR A 694 18.01 -17.44 24.11
CA TYR A 694 17.49 -16.15 23.70
C TYR A 694 16.39 -15.69 24.66
N THR A 695 16.54 -14.50 25.24
CA THR A 695 15.59 -13.93 26.20
C THR A 695 15.15 -12.53 25.74
N PRO A 696 13.85 -12.23 25.65
CA PRO A 696 12.71 -13.09 26.02
C PRO A 696 12.49 -14.24 25.03
N ALA A 697 11.78 -15.30 25.46
CA ALA A 697 11.57 -16.53 24.68
C ALA A 697 11.15 -16.23 23.22
N PRO A 698 11.86 -16.78 22.22
CA PRO A 698 11.57 -16.50 20.82
C PRO A 698 10.41 -17.38 20.33
N HIS A 699 9.50 -16.81 19.54
CA HIS A 699 8.40 -17.53 18.89
C HIS A 699 8.67 -17.81 17.42
N PHE A 700 9.26 -16.84 16.71
CA PHE A 700 9.58 -16.92 15.30
C PHE A 700 10.93 -16.26 15.03
N ALA A 701 11.60 -16.69 13.97
CA ALA A 701 12.74 -15.99 13.43
C ALA A 701 12.72 -16.03 11.91
N SER A 702 13.38 -15.08 11.27
CA SER A 702 13.59 -15.08 9.82
C SER A 702 14.78 -14.19 9.48
N THR A 703 15.42 -14.47 8.35
CA THR A 703 16.36 -13.53 7.74
C THR A 703 15.59 -12.36 7.11
N PHE A 704 16.16 -11.16 7.08
CA PHE A 704 15.53 -10.04 6.40
C PHE A 704 16.56 -9.26 5.58
N GLY A 705 16.68 -9.57 4.29
CA GLY A 705 17.85 -9.19 3.53
C GLY A 705 19.05 -10.07 3.89
N LEU A 706 20.21 -9.71 3.35
CA LEU A 706 21.44 -10.48 3.49
C LEU A 706 22.09 -10.34 4.87
N ASN A 707 21.77 -9.31 5.65
CA ASN A 707 22.58 -8.94 6.82
C ASN A 707 21.76 -8.71 8.09
N LEU A 708 20.48 -9.10 8.11
CA LEU A 708 19.63 -8.94 9.27
C LEU A 708 18.96 -10.25 9.66
N PHE A 709 18.90 -10.48 10.97
CA PHE A 709 18.17 -11.56 11.59
C PHE A 709 17.05 -10.96 12.45
N VAL A 710 15.82 -11.38 12.20
CA VAL A 710 14.65 -10.89 12.91
C VAL A 710 14.17 -11.99 13.84
N ILE A 711 13.96 -11.66 15.11
CA ILE A 711 13.44 -12.59 16.12
C ILE A 711 12.19 -11.99 16.75
N ALA A 712 11.06 -12.66 16.57
CA ALA A 712 9.81 -12.34 17.23
C ALA A 712 9.71 -13.02 18.59
N THR A 713 9.21 -12.28 19.58
CA THR A 713 8.93 -12.72 20.94
C THR A 713 7.47 -12.37 21.27
N SER A 714 6.99 -12.75 22.45
CA SER A 714 5.58 -12.53 22.85
C SER A 714 5.14 -11.06 22.90
N ASN A 715 6.09 -10.13 22.95
CA ASN A 715 5.86 -8.72 23.13
C ASN A 715 6.73 -7.82 22.22
N SER A 716 7.57 -8.40 21.36
CA SER A 716 8.49 -7.61 20.56
C SER A 716 8.98 -8.34 19.31
N ILE A 717 9.42 -7.58 18.33
CA ILE A 717 10.19 -8.07 17.19
C ILE A 717 11.54 -7.38 17.25
N ASN A 718 12.59 -8.17 17.45
CA ASN A 718 13.95 -7.72 17.67
C ASN A 718 14.79 -7.95 16.42
N LEU A 719 15.56 -6.92 16.05
CA LEU A 719 16.46 -6.95 14.92
C LEU A 719 17.89 -7.12 15.38
N HIS A 720 18.57 -8.10 14.79
CA HIS A 720 20.00 -8.33 14.96
C HIS A 720 20.69 -8.15 13.62
N LYS A 721 21.92 -7.62 13.65
CA LYS A 721 22.80 -7.63 12.48
C LYS A 721 23.53 -8.97 12.41
N ILE A 722 23.59 -9.53 11.22
CA ILE A 722 24.41 -10.69 10.90
C ILE A 722 25.65 -10.16 10.19
N GLN A 723 26.83 -10.50 10.69
CA GLN A 723 28.06 -10.40 9.92
C GLN A 723 28.16 -11.71 9.14
N LEU A 724 27.75 -11.67 7.88
CA LEU A 724 28.02 -12.72 6.91
C LEU A 724 29.40 -12.55 6.29
#